data_AF-A0A3D8HCN5-F1
#
_entry.id   AF-A0A3D8HCN5-F1
#
_cell.length_a   1.000
_cell.length_b   1.000
_cell.length_c   1.000
_cell.angle_alpha   90.00
_cell.angle_beta   90.00
_cell.angle_gamma   90.00
#
_symmetry.space_group_name_H-M   'P 1'
#
loop_
_entity.id
_entity.type
_entity.pdbx_description
1 polymer ?
#
loop_
_entity_poly.entity_id
_entity_poly.type
_entity_poly.pdbx_seq_one_letter_code
_entity_poly.pdbx_strand_id
1 'polypeptide(L)'
;MEKNRLKSAIRFASALLGGILLVACSRETDMPIVEKYRTVELTVSMHVASFLNSAVTRTPESPLPGDLGDEENRIHNITIFQFDGTGDDSDPLVVLRYADSNLDKLNLGLMQPISNPGKQQFLYFVANTENLQNFSGTYGELRQQLISVNENGKSDGLMPMTASLVTAINPQQQSLSVKFSRKLAKINATCSIASVFSFTPVRLQLRNVPKTTSLMNRSETVPEATSEKFQNYLSVSENITGGYTWYIPENKRGKGTATGEKDKTDTTAPNGQGEYCTYVEISGLQNDGIAPKLVSYRIYLGNDNVSDYNVESNRIYNVDFSLAGMNTADKRIQVVELPAPRDAANCYMVLPGTTVLINLLVAPGAAVSGIADYATCVGTAASSKIKSIGVVWQTADTPDGLIQDLTFFESTGQALFKASPGASGNLLLAAYSEAGQKGDILWSWHIWISDYDPGKGATTGEVPGGNVYYISQDGGTWMDRDLGATTATPGAITTIGYAYQWGRKDPFPLSNGISSNILRPLYNGEGDYLRSGTVIEGSDNQANLIQKAIAHPDVFYTDNSSSDMEKGKWWTESTTYPLWTNDTKTMFDPCPAGWKIPSSAFIGNMKGYTMQNWNTTTRGAYYRGVSWYQYCGYLSYMNAGIGEPGSTSVYWSSAPLKMYQLSQNGGQLSSSNRHLGFGFIGRCVKIQSTN
;
A
#
# COMPACT_ATOMS: atom_id res chain seq x y z
N MET A 1 4.80 -6.16 25.71
CA MET A 1 5.40 -7.47 26.06
C MET A 1 4.33 -8.36 26.65
N GLU A 2 3.49 -8.95 25.81
CA GLU A 2 2.58 -10.06 26.16
C GLU A 2 1.88 -10.49 24.88
N LYS A 3 2.60 -11.26 24.04
CA LYS A 3 2.01 -11.95 22.88
C LYS A 3 2.89 -13.11 22.37
N ASN A 4 3.57 -13.81 23.27
CA ASN A 4 4.43 -14.96 22.93
C ASN A 4 4.05 -16.28 23.61
N ARG A 5 2.81 -16.45 24.06
CA ARG A 5 2.36 -17.70 24.69
C ARG A 5 0.94 -18.09 24.29
N LEU A 6 0.74 -18.47 23.02
CA LEU A 6 -0.43 -19.25 22.62
C LEU A 6 -0.21 -20.08 21.35
N LYS A 7 0.91 -20.82 21.27
CA LYS A 7 1.09 -21.95 20.33
C LYS A 7 2.01 -23.00 20.95
N SER A 8 1.62 -23.54 22.11
CA SER A 8 2.31 -24.67 22.74
C SER A 8 1.41 -25.33 23.78
N ALA A 9 0.45 -26.14 23.34
CA ALA A 9 -0.15 -27.20 24.14
C ALA A 9 -1.02 -28.06 23.23
N ILE A 10 -0.53 -29.25 22.89
CA ILE A 10 -1.26 -30.54 22.86
C ILE A 10 -0.25 -31.56 22.29
N ARG A 11 0.51 -32.18 23.20
CA ARG A 11 1.13 -33.49 23.03
C ARG A 11 1.11 -34.12 24.42
N PHE A 12 0.45 -35.27 24.58
CA PHE A 12 0.94 -36.43 25.35
C PHE A 12 -0.16 -37.51 25.46
N ALA A 13 0.15 -38.72 24.95
CA ALA A 13 -0.09 -40.04 25.56
C ALA A 13 0.37 -41.13 24.55
N SER A 14 1.57 -41.73 24.72
CA SER A 14 1.82 -43.09 25.27
C SER A 14 1.83 -44.19 24.18
N ALA A 15 2.70 -45.20 24.08
CA ALA A 15 3.95 -45.60 24.74
C ALA A 15 4.59 -46.81 23.97
N LEU A 16 5.93 -46.89 24.01
CA LEU A 16 6.84 -48.06 24.06
C LEU A 16 7.18 -48.99 22.84
N LEU A 17 8.52 -49.01 22.61
CA LEU A 17 9.48 -50.03 22.12
C LEU A 17 9.70 -50.34 20.62
N GLY A 18 10.88 -49.93 20.12
CA GLY A 18 11.72 -50.75 19.24
C GLY A 18 12.59 -50.01 18.19
N GLY A 19 13.87 -49.72 18.51
CA GLY A 19 14.94 -49.55 17.51
C GLY A 19 15.26 -48.12 17.01
N ILE A 20 16.53 -47.72 17.13
CA ILE A 20 17.10 -46.40 16.84
C ILE A 20 17.16 -46.08 15.34
N LEU A 21 16.59 -44.94 14.92
CA LEU A 21 17.05 -44.05 13.84
C LEU A 21 16.31 -42.70 13.97
N LEU A 22 17.04 -41.59 13.99
CA LEU A 22 16.50 -40.22 14.12
C LEU A 22 15.81 -39.81 12.81
N VAL A 23 14.48 -39.93 12.77
CA VAL A 23 13.62 -39.54 11.66
C VAL A 23 13.33 -38.03 11.73
N ALA A 24 13.69 -37.30 10.67
CA ALA A 24 13.19 -35.95 10.42
C ALA A 24 11.66 -36.00 10.33
N CYS A 25 10.92 -35.01 10.86
CA CYS A 25 9.46 -34.99 10.75
C CYS A 25 9.02 -34.80 9.29
N SER A 26 8.98 -35.87 8.50
CA SER A 26 8.27 -35.93 7.24
C SER A 26 6.77 -36.00 7.55
N ARG A 27 5.98 -35.10 6.95
CA ARG A 27 4.54 -35.32 6.82
C ARG A 27 4.36 -36.13 5.54
N GLU A 28 4.13 -37.43 5.67
CA GLU A 28 3.80 -38.30 4.54
C GLU A 28 2.30 -38.19 4.26
N THR A 29 1.95 -37.65 3.10
CA THR A 29 0.65 -37.92 2.48
C THR A 29 0.78 -39.20 1.67
N ASP A 30 0.56 -40.34 2.31
CA ASP A 30 0.50 -41.63 1.63
C ASP A 30 -0.75 -41.67 0.74
N MET A 31 -0.55 -41.50 -0.57
CA MET A 31 -1.54 -41.96 -1.55
C MET A 31 -1.47 -43.49 -1.65
N PRO A 32 -2.59 -44.20 -1.82
CA PRO A 32 -2.63 -45.66 -1.79
C PRO A 32 -1.93 -46.26 -3.02
N ILE A 33 -0.62 -46.50 -2.95
CA ILE A 33 0.16 -47.19 -3.99
C ILE A 33 1.15 -48.18 -3.35
N VAL A 34 0.66 -49.06 -2.49
CA VAL A 34 1.54 -50.01 -1.77
C VAL A 34 1.91 -51.24 -2.62
N GLU A 35 1.27 -51.50 -3.77
CA GLU A 35 1.55 -52.73 -4.56
C GLU A 35 2.51 -52.58 -5.76
N LYS A 36 2.83 -51.35 -6.22
CA LYS A 36 3.63 -51.14 -7.45
C LYS A 36 5.05 -50.62 -7.24
N TYR A 37 5.34 -50.10 -6.04
CA TYR A 37 6.60 -49.43 -5.74
C TYR A 37 7.17 -49.93 -4.41
N ARG A 38 8.49 -49.78 -4.24
CA ARG A 38 9.19 -49.98 -2.96
C ARG A 38 10.00 -48.75 -2.59
N THR A 39 10.04 -48.42 -1.31
CA THR A 39 10.83 -47.26 -0.82
C THR A 39 12.33 -47.54 -0.89
N VAL A 40 13.10 -46.54 -1.31
CA VAL A 40 14.56 -46.51 -1.33
C VAL A 40 15.01 -45.21 -0.69
N GLU A 41 15.82 -45.32 0.37
CA GLU A 41 16.42 -44.16 1.04
C GLU A 41 17.69 -43.71 0.30
N LEU A 42 17.73 -42.44 -0.09
CA LEU A 42 18.85 -41.82 -0.79
C LEU A 42 19.28 -40.52 -0.10
N THR A 43 20.58 -40.27 -0.01
CA THR A 43 21.09 -38.96 0.43
C THR A 43 21.17 -38.00 -0.76
N VAL A 44 20.62 -36.79 -0.63
CA VAL A 44 20.66 -35.76 -1.67
C VAL A 44 21.65 -34.66 -1.29
N SER A 45 22.65 -34.47 -2.14
CA SER A 45 23.56 -33.33 -2.12
C SER A 45 22.99 -32.19 -2.97
N MET A 46 22.84 -31.02 -2.36
CA MET A 46 22.22 -29.86 -2.99
C MET A 46 23.25 -28.78 -3.26
N HIS A 47 23.24 -28.24 -4.47
CA HIS A 47 24.09 -27.11 -4.87
C HIS A 47 23.22 -26.03 -5.48
N VAL A 48 23.53 -24.75 -5.22
CA VAL A 48 22.86 -23.62 -5.88
C VAL A 48 23.73 -23.17 -7.05
N ALA A 49 23.11 -22.95 -8.21
CA ALA A 49 23.78 -22.44 -9.39
C ALA A 49 24.27 -21.00 -9.16
N SER A 50 25.44 -20.69 -9.70
CA SER A 50 25.88 -19.29 -9.86
C SER A 50 24.90 -18.53 -10.74
N PHE A 51 24.84 -17.21 -10.54
CA PHE A 51 24.06 -16.34 -11.42
C PHE A 51 24.63 -16.34 -12.84
N LEU A 52 23.74 -16.25 -13.82
CA LEU A 52 24.11 -15.89 -15.18
C LEU A 52 24.59 -14.43 -15.20
N ASN A 53 25.58 -14.16 -16.05
CA ASN A 53 26.21 -12.83 -16.18
C ASN A 53 26.87 -12.29 -14.89
N SER A 54 27.50 -13.17 -14.11
CA SER A 54 28.27 -12.78 -12.90
C SER A 54 29.58 -12.06 -13.23
N ALA A 55 29.73 -11.43 -14.41
CA ALA A 55 30.99 -10.80 -14.81
C ALA A 55 31.49 -9.88 -13.68
N VAL A 56 32.79 -10.00 -13.38
CA VAL A 56 33.47 -9.36 -12.25
C VAL A 56 33.61 -7.85 -12.50
N THR A 57 32.50 -7.13 -12.58
CA THR A 57 32.49 -5.70 -12.29
C THR A 57 32.64 -5.57 -10.79
N ARG A 58 33.68 -4.86 -10.33
CA ARG A 58 34.01 -4.62 -8.90
C ARG A 58 32.76 -4.77 -8.06
N THR A 59 32.67 -5.86 -7.30
CA THR A 59 31.71 -5.95 -6.21
C THR A 59 31.85 -4.64 -5.45
N PRO A 60 30.79 -3.84 -5.27
CA PRO A 60 30.89 -2.65 -4.44
C PRO A 60 31.55 -3.06 -3.12
N GLU A 61 32.40 -2.19 -2.55
CA GLU A 61 33.20 -2.51 -1.35
C GLU A 61 32.33 -2.97 -0.16
N SER A 62 31.00 -2.83 -0.27
CA SER A 62 29.97 -3.49 0.54
C SER A 62 28.72 -3.79 -0.30
N PRO A 63 27.88 -4.77 0.09
CA PRO A 63 26.61 -5.05 -0.59
C PRO A 63 25.72 -3.79 -0.65
N LEU A 64 24.99 -3.61 -1.76
CA LEU A 64 24.03 -2.52 -1.87
C LEU A 64 22.87 -2.75 -0.87
N PRO A 65 22.19 -1.68 -0.41
CA PRO A 65 20.94 -1.84 0.32
C PRO A 65 19.96 -2.73 -0.46
N GLY A 66 19.29 -3.66 0.23
CA GLY A 66 18.38 -4.63 -0.39
C GLY A 66 19.04 -5.90 -0.94
N ASP A 67 20.38 -5.98 -1.01
CA ASP A 67 21.09 -7.20 -1.35
C ASP A 67 20.92 -8.24 -0.23
N LEU A 68 20.50 -9.46 -0.59
CA LEU A 68 20.29 -10.56 0.35
C LEU A 68 21.62 -11.22 0.79
N GLY A 69 22.75 -10.90 0.16
CA GLY A 69 24.05 -11.49 0.48
C GLY A 69 23.99 -13.02 0.40
N ASP A 70 24.47 -13.70 1.45
CA ASP A 70 24.48 -15.17 1.50
C ASP A 70 23.07 -15.79 1.55
N GLU A 71 22.06 -15.07 2.03
CA GLU A 71 20.68 -15.57 2.10
C GLU A 71 20.10 -15.86 0.71
N GLU A 72 20.59 -15.20 -0.34
CA GLU A 72 20.17 -15.49 -1.71
C GLU A 72 20.59 -16.91 -2.17
N ASN A 73 21.50 -17.57 -1.46
CA ASN A 73 21.95 -18.95 -1.71
C ASN A 73 21.36 -19.96 -0.72
N ARG A 74 20.62 -19.52 0.30
CA ARG A 74 20.19 -20.38 1.39
C ARG A 74 18.92 -21.14 1.03
N ILE A 75 18.91 -22.45 1.28
CA ILE A 75 17.73 -23.31 1.17
C ILE A 75 17.19 -23.50 2.59
N HIS A 76 15.98 -23.03 2.84
CA HIS A 76 15.30 -23.07 4.14
C HIS A 76 14.27 -24.19 4.24
N ASN A 77 13.59 -24.48 3.14
CA ASN A 77 12.67 -25.60 3.00
C ASN A 77 12.68 -26.14 1.57
N ILE A 78 12.17 -27.35 1.39
CA ILE A 78 12.11 -28.03 0.11
C ILE A 78 10.90 -28.97 0.02
N THR A 79 10.19 -28.90 -1.10
CA THR A 79 9.19 -29.87 -1.52
C THR A 79 9.76 -30.66 -2.70
N ILE A 80 9.70 -31.98 -2.63
CA ILE A 80 10.19 -32.89 -3.65
C ILE A 80 9.01 -33.66 -4.20
N PHE A 81 8.90 -33.65 -5.53
CA PHE A 81 7.90 -34.36 -6.29
C PHE A 81 8.61 -35.44 -7.09
N GLN A 82 8.16 -36.68 -6.97
CA GLN A 82 8.57 -37.75 -7.86
C GLN A 82 7.41 -38.09 -8.79
N PHE A 83 7.66 -38.05 -10.08
CA PHE A 83 6.71 -38.41 -11.13
C PHE A 83 7.13 -39.69 -11.86
N ASP A 84 6.15 -40.48 -12.30
CA ASP A 84 6.38 -41.74 -13.00
C ASP A 84 6.64 -41.52 -14.50
N GLY A 85 7.82 -41.04 -14.83
CA GLY A 85 8.24 -40.80 -16.21
C GLY A 85 9.55 -40.02 -16.32
N THR A 86 9.68 -39.23 -17.38
CA THR A 86 10.90 -38.48 -17.73
C THR A 86 10.69 -36.97 -17.81
N GLY A 87 9.58 -36.45 -17.27
CA GLY A 87 9.25 -35.03 -17.24
C GLY A 87 8.21 -34.62 -18.28
N ASP A 88 7.37 -35.55 -18.73
CA ASP A 88 6.25 -35.25 -19.62
C ASP A 88 5.05 -34.71 -18.83
N ASP A 89 4.23 -33.86 -19.45
CA ASP A 89 3.09 -33.21 -18.77
C ASP A 89 2.06 -34.20 -18.21
N SER A 90 1.98 -35.40 -18.77
CA SER A 90 1.09 -36.48 -18.32
C SER A 90 1.67 -37.35 -17.20
N ASP A 91 2.94 -37.17 -16.82
CA ASP A 91 3.59 -38.02 -15.83
C ASP A 91 2.90 -37.87 -14.47
N PRO A 92 2.32 -38.94 -13.90
CA PRO A 92 1.56 -38.85 -12.66
C PRO A 92 2.49 -38.79 -11.45
N LEU A 93 2.08 -38.03 -10.43
CA LEU A 93 2.79 -37.95 -9.16
C LEU A 93 2.77 -39.32 -8.46
N VAL A 94 3.96 -39.84 -8.16
CA VAL A 94 4.19 -41.07 -7.40
C VAL A 94 4.22 -40.76 -5.91
N VAL A 95 5.06 -39.80 -5.53
CA VAL A 95 5.28 -39.46 -4.12
C VAL A 95 5.69 -38.00 -3.96
N LEU A 96 5.21 -37.39 -2.88
CA LEU A 96 5.60 -36.06 -2.44
C LEU A 96 6.33 -36.16 -1.10
N ARG A 97 7.40 -35.38 -0.96
CA ARG A 97 8.17 -35.23 0.29
C ARG A 97 8.37 -33.75 0.60
N TYR A 98 8.40 -33.43 1.88
CA TYR A 98 8.70 -32.07 2.36
C TYR A 98 9.74 -32.13 3.46
N ALA A 99 10.69 -31.20 3.44
CA ALA A 99 11.69 -31.02 4.49
C ALA A 99 11.99 -29.54 4.74
N ASP A 100 12.15 -29.17 6.00
CA ASP A 100 12.42 -27.81 6.48
C ASP A 100 13.52 -27.76 7.57
N SER A 101 14.12 -28.91 7.87
CA SER A 101 15.14 -29.07 8.90
C SER A 101 16.27 -29.96 8.39
N ASN A 102 17.52 -29.62 8.76
CA ASN A 102 18.74 -30.36 8.40
C ASN A 102 18.99 -30.50 6.87
N LEU A 103 18.93 -29.39 6.13
CA LEU A 103 19.12 -29.38 4.67
C LEU A 103 20.57 -29.58 4.20
N ASP A 104 21.57 -29.55 5.08
CA ASP A 104 22.96 -29.87 4.70
C ASP A 104 23.16 -31.36 4.34
N LYS A 105 22.26 -32.24 4.82
CA LYS A 105 22.18 -33.66 4.47
C LYS A 105 20.72 -34.11 4.45
N LEU A 106 20.12 -34.09 3.26
CA LEU A 106 18.75 -34.50 3.07
C LEU A 106 18.66 -35.99 2.74
N ASN A 107 18.10 -36.80 3.63
CA ASN A 107 17.74 -38.19 3.34
C ASN A 107 16.30 -38.26 2.84
N LEU A 108 16.10 -38.89 1.68
CA LEU A 108 14.80 -38.99 1.02
C LEU A 108 14.42 -40.45 0.77
N GLY A 109 13.26 -40.85 1.29
CA GLY A 109 12.58 -42.08 0.87
C GLY A 109 11.84 -41.86 -0.45
N LEU A 110 12.45 -42.28 -1.56
CA LEU A 110 11.89 -42.24 -2.91
C LEU A 110 11.35 -43.60 -3.33
N MET A 111 10.51 -43.65 -4.35
CA MET A 111 9.77 -44.86 -4.74
C MET A 111 10.39 -45.53 -5.98
N GLN A 112 10.89 -46.75 -5.87
CA GLN A 112 11.36 -47.53 -7.03
C GLN A 112 10.23 -48.41 -7.59
N PRO A 113 9.94 -48.38 -8.91
CA PRO A 113 8.99 -49.30 -9.53
C PRO A 113 9.42 -50.77 -9.39
N ILE A 114 8.52 -51.64 -8.91
CA ILE A 114 8.83 -53.06 -8.67
C ILE A 114 8.95 -53.82 -10.00
N SER A 115 8.04 -53.59 -10.94
CA SER A 115 7.97 -54.31 -12.22
C SER A 115 9.09 -53.92 -13.20
N ASN A 116 9.68 -52.74 -13.03
CA ASN A 116 10.82 -52.27 -13.82
C ASN A 116 11.74 -51.39 -12.96
N PRO A 117 12.64 -52.00 -12.17
CA PRO A 117 13.55 -51.28 -11.26
C PRO A 117 14.50 -50.29 -11.95
N GLY A 118 14.72 -50.43 -13.26
CA GLY A 118 15.54 -49.54 -14.08
C GLY A 118 14.75 -48.45 -14.81
N LYS A 119 13.44 -48.38 -14.62
CA LYS A 119 12.61 -47.31 -15.20
C LYS A 119 13.07 -45.97 -14.65
N GLN A 120 13.29 -45.01 -15.54
CA GLN A 120 13.58 -43.63 -15.17
C GLN A 120 12.38 -43.02 -14.45
N GLN A 121 12.67 -42.17 -13.48
CA GLN A 121 11.71 -41.38 -12.73
C GLN A 121 12.14 -39.91 -12.80
N PHE A 122 11.17 -39.01 -12.77
CA PHE A 122 11.43 -37.59 -12.80
C PHE A 122 11.26 -37.00 -11.40
N LEU A 123 12.37 -36.51 -10.84
CA LEU A 123 12.41 -35.82 -9.56
C LEU A 123 12.42 -34.32 -9.81
N TYR A 124 11.48 -33.62 -9.20
CA TYR A 124 11.37 -32.18 -9.25
C TYR A 124 11.41 -31.60 -7.84
N PHE A 125 12.30 -30.65 -7.63
CA PHE A 125 12.57 -30.06 -6.33
C PHE A 125 12.17 -28.59 -6.38
N VAL A 126 11.39 -28.15 -5.40
CA VAL A 126 11.01 -26.74 -5.22
C VAL A 126 11.43 -26.33 -3.82
N ALA A 127 12.36 -25.39 -3.73
CA ALA A 127 12.87 -24.86 -2.48
C ALA A 127 12.27 -23.49 -2.19
N ASN A 128 12.19 -23.15 -0.89
CA ASN A 128 11.88 -21.80 -0.41
C ASN A 128 10.49 -21.32 -0.83
N THR A 129 9.51 -22.23 -0.83
CA THR A 129 8.12 -21.93 -1.20
C THR A 129 7.16 -22.54 -0.19
N GLU A 130 6.04 -21.87 0.06
CA GLU A 130 4.95 -22.41 0.88
C GLU A 130 3.82 -22.99 0.01
N ASN A 131 2.90 -23.74 0.64
CA ASN A 131 1.62 -24.20 0.06
C ASN A 131 1.66 -25.23 -1.08
N LEU A 132 2.79 -25.91 -1.30
CA LEU A 132 2.88 -26.99 -2.29
C LEU A 132 2.75 -28.41 -1.68
N GLN A 133 2.67 -28.53 -0.36
CA GLN A 133 2.78 -29.82 0.34
C GLN A 133 1.58 -30.76 0.15
N ASN A 134 0.45 -30.23 -0.31
CA ASN A 134 -0.79 -31.00 -0.53
C ASN A 134 -1.10 -31.24 -2.01
N PHE A 135 -0.13 -30.99 -2.89
CA PHE A 135 -0.32 -31.17 -4.32
C PHE A 135 -0.56 -32.65 -4.68
N SER A 136 -1.48 -32.86 -5.62
CA SER A 136 -1.70 -34.12 -6.33
C SER A 136 -1.95 -33.81 -7.80
N GLY A 137 -1.70 -34.77 -8.69
CA GLY A 137 -1.89 -34.57 -10.12
C GLY A 137 -0.70 -35.00 -10.96
N THR A 138 -0.54 -34.40 -12.13
CA THR A 138 0.56 -34.65 -13.06
C THR A 138 1.63 -33.55 -13.01
N TYR A 139 2.78 -33.80 -13.64
CA TYR A 139 3.81 -32.78 -13.78
C TYR A 139 3.33 -31.56 -14.57
N GLY A 140 2.47 -31.78 -15.58
CA GLY A 140 1.82 -30.72 -16.37
C GLY A 140 0.93 -29.79 -15.57
N GLU A 141 0.33 -30.28 -14.49
CA GLU A 141 -0.46 -29.47 -13.55
C GLU A 141 0.43 -28.75 -12.54
N LEU A 142 1.53 -29.37 -12.10
CA LEU A 142 2.51 -28.73 -11.21
C LEU A 142 3.17 -27.53 -11.88
N ARG A 143 3.58 -27.64 -13.16
CA ARG A 143 4.23 -26.54 -13.89
C ARG A 143 3.32 -25.33 -14.15
N GLN A 144 2.01 -25.49 -13.98
CA GLN A 144 1.05 -24.40 -14.08
C GLN A 144 0.92 -23.62 -12.76
N GLN A 145 1.44 -24.15 -11.65
CA GLN A 145 1.46 -23.44 -10.37
C GLN A 145 2.34 -22.19 -10.47
N LEU A 146 1.82 -21.10 -9.92
CA LEU A 146 2.50 -19.81 -9.80
C LEU A 146 2.82 -19.57 -8.34
N ILE A 147 4.00 -19.02 -8.09
CA ILE A 147 4.45 -18.63 -6.76
C ILE A 147 4.34 -17.11 -6.67
N SER A 148 3.57 -16.60 -5.72
CA SER A 148 3.57 -15.18 -5.36
C SER A 148 4.95 -14.77 -4.88
N VAL A 149 5.43 -13.62 -5.34
CA VAL A 149 6.75 -13.09 -4.96
C VAL A 149 6.61 -11.63 -4.59
N ASN A 150 7.17 -11.26 -3.43
CA ASN A 150 7.37 -9.87 -3.02
C ASN A 150 6.10 -9.02 -3.11
N GLU A 151 4.99 -9.48 -2.52
CA GLU A 151 3.70 -8.77 -2.50
C GLU A 151 3.82 -7.35 -1.90
N ASN A 152 4.87 -7.09 -1.11
CA ASN A 152 5.11 -5.81 -0.41
C ASN A 152 6.20 -4.95 -1.09
N GLY A 153 6.70 -5.35 -2.26
CA GLY A 153 7.68 -4.57 -3.04
C GLY A 153 9.07 -4.39 -2.38
N LYS A 154 9.45 -5.30 -1.46
CA LYS A 154 10.76 -5.34 -0.77
C LYS A 154 11.43 -6.71 -0.99
N SER A 155 12.75 -6.77 -0.75
CA SER A 155 13.60 -7.97 -0.84
C SER A 155 13.30 -9.05 0.21
N ASP A 156 12.33 -8.85 1.10
CA ASP A 156 12.08 -9.69 2.28
C ASP A 156 11.36 -11.01 1.94
N GLY A 157 11.94 -11.79 1.04
CA GLY A 157 11.42 -13.08 0.60
C GLY A 157 12.46 -14.20 0.69
N LEU A 158 11.98 -15.41 1.00
CA LEU A 158 12.71 -16.63 0.71
C LEU A 158 12.94 -16.71 -0.80
N MET A 159 14.18 -16.95 -1.26
CA MET A 159 14.52 -17.02 -2.68
C MET A 159 13.99 -18.32 -3.30
N PRO A 160 12.91 -18.34 -4.11
CA PRO A 160 12.37 -19.58 -4.65
C PRO A 160 13.38 -20.18 -5.62
N MET A 161 13.61 -21.48 -5.51
CA MET A 161 14.54 -22.19 -6.40
C MET A 161 13.96 -23.51 -6.83
N THR A 162 14.36 -23.99 -8.00
CA THR A 162 13.99 -25.34 -8.44
C THR A 162 15.19 -26.11 -8.94
N ALA A 163 15.13 -27.42 -8.79
CA ALA A 163 16.03 -28.37 -9.45
C ALA A 163 15.21 -29.51 -10.04
N SER A 164 15.77 -30.21 -11.03
CA SER A 164 15.14 -31.39 -11.60
C SER A 164 16.19 -32.44 -11.93
N LEU A 165 15.81 -33.72 -11.83
CA LEU A 165 16.68 -34.85 -12.13
C LEU A 165 15.86 -36.00 -12.71
N VAL A 166 16.26 -36.51 -13.87
CA VAL A 166 15.75 -37.78 -14.40
C VAL A 166 16.74 -38.87 -13.98
N THR A 167 16.29 -39.85 -13.21
CA THR A 167 17.12 -40.97 -12.76
C THR A 167 16.28 -42.22 -12.48
N ALA A 168 16.87 -43.40 -12.60
CA ALA A 168 16.30 -44.59 -11.99
C ALA A 168 16.55 -44.53 -10.47
N ILE A 169 15.55 -44.88 -9.66
CA ILE A 169 15.68 -44.96 -8.21
C ILE A 169 16.25 -46.32 -7.88
N ASN A 170 17.48 -46.42 -7.38
CA ASN A 170 18.14 -47.70 -7.14
C ASN A 170 18.77 -47.75 -5.73
N PRO A 171 18.53 -48.80 -4.91
CA PRO A 171 19.18 -48.98 -3.61
C PRO A 171 20.72 -49.10 -3.65
N GLN A 172 21.35 -49.42 -4.79
CA GLN A 172 22.82 -49.39 -4.91
C GLN A 172 23.38 -47.97 -5.08
N GLN A 173 22.55 -47.00 -5.45
CA GLN A 173 22.94 -45.60 -5.53
C GLN A 173 22.93 -45.02 -4.12
N GLN A 174 24.06 -44.53 -3.61
CA GLN A 174 24.12 -44.00 -2.25
C GLN A 174 23.74 -42.51 -2.18
N SER A 175 23.89 -41.77 -3.29
CA SER A 175 23.58 -40.35 -3.32
C SER A 175 23.05 -39.84 -4.66
N LEU A 176 22.29 -38.75 -4.58
CA LEU A 176 21.85 -37.92 -5.70
C LEU A 176 22.49 -36.54 -5.56
N SER A 177 22.90 -35.93 -6.66
CA SER A 177 23.34 -34.53 -6.67
C SER A 177 22.38 -33.72 -7.53
N VAL A 178 21.90 -32.61 -6.99
CA VAL A 178 20.96 -31.71 -7.68
C VAL A 178 21.45 -30.28 -7.62
N LYS A 179 21.22 -29.55 -8.72
CA LYS A 179 21.62 -28.16 -8.87
C LYS A 179 20.39 -27.26 -8.98
N PHE A 180 20.18 -26.43 -7.98
CA PHE A 180 19.09 -25.47 -7.90
C PHE A 180 19.39 -24.23 -8.75
N SER A 181 18.37 -23.77 -9.48
CA SER A 181 18.36 -22.45 -10.11
C SER A 181 17.35 -21.57 -9.41
N ARG A 182 17.74 -20.34 -9.10
CA ARG A 182 16.82 -19.31 -8.59
C ARG A 182 15.72 -19.03 -9.60
N LYS A 183 14.57 -18.58 -9.09
CA LYS A 183 13.44 -18.12 -9.90
C LYS A 183 13.32 -16.62 -10.00
N LEU A 184 14.19 -15.89 -9.32
CA LEU A 184 14.28 -14.44 -9.40
C LEU A 184 15.57 -14.00 -10.09
N ALA A 185 15.51 -12.87 -10.80
CA ALA A 185 16.65 -12.09 -11.27
C ALA A 185 17.10 -11.12 -10.17
N LYS A 186 18.39 -10.77 -10.15
CA LYS A 186 18.98 -9.77 -9.26
C LYS A 186 19.25 -8.49 -10.05
N ILE A 187 18.68 -7.36 -9.60
CA ILE A 187 18.80 -6.06 -10.26
C ILE A 187 19.59 -5.14 -9.34
N ASN A 188 20.80 -4.78 -9.73
CA ASN A 188 21.63 -3.83 -9.00
C ASN A 188 21.55 -2.47 -9.70
N ALA A 189 21.06 -1.44 -9.03
CA ALA A 189 21.05 -0.08 -9.57
C ALA A 189 22.03 0.80 -8.83
N THR A 190 22.88 1.50 -9.57
CA THR A 190 23.81 2.51 -9.04
C THR A 190 23.62 3.84 -9.77
N CYS A 191 24.04 4.93 -9.14
CA CYS A 191 23.90 6.26 -9.71
C CYS A 191 25.12 7.14 -9.40
N SER A 192 25.63 7.80 -10.43
CA SER A 192 26.60 8.88 -10.34
C SER A 192 26.07 10.12 -11.05
N ILE A 193 26.34 11.29 -10.49
CA ILE A 193 25.86 12.58 -10.99
C ILE A 193 27.09 13.43 -11.29
N ALA A 194 27.19 13.93 -12.51
CA ALA A 194 28.29 14.82 -12.90
C ALA A 194 28.23 16.11 -12.08
N SER A 195 29.38 16.61 -11.63
CA SER A 195 29.47 17.81 -10.77
C SER A 195 28.85 19.07 -11.38
N VAL A 196 28.81 19.15 -12.71
CA VAL A 196 28.21 20.28 -13.46
C VAL A 196 26.69 20.16 -13.61
N PHE A 197 26.11 18.99 -13.30
CA PHE A 197 24.68 18.76 -13.44
C PHE A 197 23.98 18.99 -12.10
N SER A 198 23.30 20.13 -11.98
CA SER A 198 22.49 20.47 -10.81
C SER A 198 21.22 19.62 -10.77
N PHE A 199 21.35 18.44 -10.17
CA PHE A 199 20.31 17.43 -10.06
C PHE A 199 20.33 16.79 -8.68
N THR A 200 19.20 16.83 -8.00
CA THR A 200 18.99 16.18 -6.71
C THR A 200 18.06 14.99 -6.89
N PRO A 201 18.55 13.74 -6.78
CA PRO A 201 17.70 12.56 -6.81
C PRO A 201 16.71 12.58 -5.65
N VAL A 202 15.47 12.19 -5.94
CA VAL A 202 14.38 12.14 -4.95
C VAL A 202 13.63 10.81 -4.97
N ARG A 203 13.79 10.03 -6.04
CA ARG A 203 13.18 8.72 -6.18
C ARG A 203 14.01 7.80 -7.05
N LEU A 204 14.28 6.59 -6.57
CA LEU A 204 14.78 5.47 -7.35
C LEU A 204 13.78 4.32 -7.21
N GLN A 205 13.31 3.76 -8.33
CA GLN A 205 12.20 2.81 -8.31
C GLN A 205 12.30 1.77 -9.43
N LEU A 206 11.90 0.54 -9.12
CA LEU A 206 11.73 -0.53 -10.09
C LEU A 206 10.26 -0.64 -10.51
N ARG A 207 10.00 -0.60 -11.81
CA ARG A 207 8.66 -0.51 -12.41
C ARG A 207 8.32 -1.73 -13.23
N ASN A 208 7.03 -2.02 -13.34
CA ASN A 208 6.49 -3.14 -14.13
C ASN A 208 7.10 -4.48 -13.71
N VAL A 209 6.99 -4.81 -12.43
CA VAL A 209 7.49 -6.05 -11.86
C VAL A 209 6.37 -7.09 -11.82
N PRO A 210 6.58 -8.32 -12.35
CA PRO A 210 5.60 -9.39 -12.19
C PRO A 210 5.33 -9.71 -10.71
N LYS A 211 4.07 -9.98 -10.37
CA LYS A 211 3.66 -10.39 -9.02
C LYS A 211 3.98 -11.84 -8.69
N THR A 212 4.20 -12.67 -9.70
CA THR A 212 4.37 -14.11 -9.55
C THR A 212 5.50 -14.63 -10.42
N THR A 213 6.18 -15.69 -9.96
CA THR A 213 7.11 -16.48 -10.78
C THR A 213 6.52 -17.85 -11.11
N SER A 214 6.89 -18.40 -12.28
CA SER A 214 6.62 -19.81 -12.59
C SER A 214 7.68 -20.71 -11.93
N LEU A 215 7.29 -21.95 -11.63
CA LEU A 215 8.25 -22.99 -11.25
C LEU A 215 9.19 -23.36 -12.40
N MET A 216 8.78 -23.16 -13.66
CA MET A 216 9.58 -23.51 -14.84
C MET A 216 10.03 -22.27 -15.60
N ASN A 217 11.26 -22.32 -16.12
CA ASN A 217 11.72 -21.27 -17.02
C ASN A 217 10.93 -21.36 -18.32
N ARG A 218 10.35 -20.25 -18.78
CA ARG A 218 9.59 -20.23 -20.03
C ARG A 218 10.42 -19.67 -21.17
N SER A 219 10.26 -20.19 -22.39
CA SER A 219 10.89 -19.63 -23.60
C SER A 219 10.05 -18.52 -24.24
N GLU A 220 8.76 -18.49 -23.94
CA GLU A 220 7.77 -17.55 -24.45
C GLU A 220 7.66 -16.27 -23.60
N THR A 221 6.82 -15.35 -24.05
CA THR A 221 6.47 -14.15 -23.28
C THR A 221 5.74 -14.52 -22.00
N VAL A 222 6.32 -14.20 -20.85
CA VAL A 222 5.77 -14.44 -19.50
C VAL A 222 6.05 -13.26 -18.56
N PRO A 223 5.14 -12.86 -17.66
CA PRO A 223 3.74 -13.30 -17.54
C PRO A 223 2.84 -12.74 -18.66
N GLU A 224 1.55 -13.01 -18.59
CA GLU A 224 0.56 -12.37 -19.47
C GLU A 224 0.60 -10.83 -19.32
N ALA A 225 0.45 -10.12 -20.44
CA ALA A 225 0.55 -8.66 -20.53
C ALA A 225 -0.75 -7.98 -20.07
N THR A 226 -1.04 -8.03 -18.76
CA THR A 226 -2.19 -7.36 -18.16
C THR A 226 -1.81 -6.66 -16.86
N SER A 227 -2.45 -5.54 -16.54
CA SER A 227 -2.14 -4.73 -15.35
C SER A 227 -2.25 -5.51 -14.04
N GLU A 228 -3.14 -6.50 -13.96
CA GLU A 228 -3.35 -7.27 -12.73
C GLU A 228 -2.12 -8.12 -12.36
N LYS A 229 -1.29 -8.48 -13.35
CA LYS A 229 -0.10 -9.34 -13.17
C LYS A 229 1.15 -8.58 -12.78
N PHE A 230 1.13 -7.25 -12.84
CA PHE A 230 2.29 -6.40 -12.57
C PHE A 230 2.01 -5.44 -11.41
N GLN A 231 3.09 -4.98 -10.80
CA GLN A 231 3.09 -3.92 -9.80
C GLN A 231 4.37 -3.09 -9.91
N ASN A 232 4.36 -1.92 -9.31
CA ASN A 232 5.58 -1.16 -9.06
C ASN A 232 6.11 -1.48 -7.67
N TYR A 233 7.44 -1.60 -7.52
CA TYR A 233 8.02 -1.71 -6.18
C TYR A 233 8.04 -0.35 -5.50
N LEU A 234 8.17 -0.37 -4.17
CA LEU A 234 8.27 0.86 -3.38
C LEU A 234 9.48 1.68 -3.81
N SER A 235 9.36 2.99 -3.66
CA SER A 235 10.41 3.93 -3.98
C SER A 235 11.52 3.91 -2.92
N VAL A 236 12.77 3.87 -3.38
CA VAL A 236 13.93 4.27 -2.59
C VAL A 236 14.02 5.79 -2.65
N SER A 237 13.78 6.45 -1.52
CA SER A 237 13.78 7.91 -1.40
C SER A 237 15.01 8.45 -0.66
N GLU A 238 15.85 7.57 -0.12
CA GLU A 238 16.98 7.92 0.73
C GLU A 238 18.26 7.26 0.24
N ASN A 239 19.38 7.96 0.44
CA ASN A 239 20.71 7.50 0.00
C ASN A 239 20.70 6.94 -1.44
N ILE A 240 19.96 7.58 -2.34
CA ILE A 240 19.72 7.07 -3.70
C ILE A 240 21.03 6.88 -4.48
N THR A 241 21.99 7.78 -4.27
CA THR A 241 23.32 7.67 -4.88
C THR A 241 24.15 6.49 -4.34
N GLY A 242 23.77 5.94 -3.18
CA GLY A 242 24.33 4.71 -2.63
C GLY A 242 23.85 3.45 -3.37
N GLY A 243 22.86 3.56 -4.25
CA GLY A 243 22.30 2.44 -5.02
C GLY A 243 21.35 1.55 -4.22
N TYR A 244 20.79 0.56 -4.91
CA TYR A 244 19.87 -0.42 -4.31
C TYR A 244 19.85 -1.72 -5.13
N THR A 245 19.58 -2.84 -4.47
CA THR A 245 19.40 -4.15 -5.10
C THR A 245 17.97 -4.65 -4.91
N TRP A 246 17.33 -5.07 -6.00
CA TRP A 246 16.03 -5.76 -5.98
C TRP A 246 16.14 -7.18 -6.54
N TYR A 247 15.17 -8.01 -6.17
CA TYR A 247 14.97 -9.32 -6.77
C TYR A 247 13.59 -9.39 -7.39
N ILE A 248 13.49 -9.86 -8.64
CA ILE A 248 12.23 -9.88 -9.39
C ILE A 248 11.99 -11.20 -10.12
N PRO A 249 10.73 -11.63 -10.32
CA PRO A 249 10.44 -12.75 -11.21
C PRO A 249 10.91 -12.49 -12.65
N GLU A 250 10.94 -13.54 -13.46
CA GLU A 250 11.18 -13.40 -14.89
C GLU A 250 10.09 -12.53 -15.56
N ASN A 251 10.51 -11.68 -16.48
CA ASN A 251 9.63 -10.88 -17.34
C ASN A 251 10.16 -10.88 -18.76
N LYS A 252 9.64 -11.76 -19.61
CA LYS A 252 10.08 -11.92 -20.99
C LYS A 252 9.18 -11.17 -21.95
N ARG A 253 9.58 -10.01 -22.46
CA ARG A 253 8.78 -9.20 -23.39
C ARG A 253 9.21 -9.29 -24.86
N GLY A 254 10.28 -10.02 -25.18
CA GLY A 254 10.78 -10.22 -26.53
C GLY A 254 11.75 -9.13 -27.00
N LYS A 255 12.01 -9.10 -28.31
CA LYS A 255 12.91 -8.13 -28.97
C LYS A 255 12.12 -7.07 -29.72
N GLY A 256 12.31 -5.81 -29.35
CA GLY A 256 11.70 -4.65 -29.95
C GLY A 256 12.41 -4.14 -31.21
N THR A 257 12.09 -2.90 -31.59
CA THR A 257 12.46 -2.27 -32.86
C THR A 257 13.44 -1.11 -32.72
N ALA A 258 13.85 -0.76 -31.49
CA ALA A 258 14.83 0.29 -31.27
C ALA A 258 16.16 -0.04 -31.94
N THR A 259 16.79 1.00 -32.52
CA THR A 259 18.04 0.89 -33.28
C THR A 259 19.24 1.49 -32.54
N GLY A 260 19.00 2.09 -31.38
CA GLY A 260 20.03 2.62 -30.48
C GLY A 260 19.53 2.69 -29.04
N GLU A 261 20.46 2.83 -28.10
CA GLU A 261 20.16 2.75 -26.66
C GLU A 261 19.18 3.82 -26.20
N LYS A 262 19.30 5.02 -26.76
CA LYS A 262 18.44 6.18 -26.48
C LYS A 262 16.99 6.01 -26.94
N ASP A 263 16.75 5.04 -27.81
CA ASP A 263 15.44 4.77 -28.40
C ASP A 263 14.73 3.62 -27.69
N LYS A 264 15.43 2.83 -26.86
CA LYS A 264 14.86 1.70 -26.13
C LYS A 264 13.87 2.17 -25.06
N THR A 265 12.60 2.20 -25.43
CA THR A 265 11.48 2.66 -24.62
C THR A 265 10.32 1.66 -24.68
N ASP A 266 9.22 1.92 -23.95
CA ASP A 266 7.95 1.19 -24.11
C ASP A 266 7.43 1.23 -25.56
N THR A 267 7.56 2.36 -26.25
CA THR A 267 7.05 2.53 -27.63
C THR A 267 7.80 1.71 -28.68
N THR A 268 9.03 1.29 -28.38
CA THR A 268 9.84 0.45 -29.27
C THR A 268 9.86 -1.01 -28.85
N ALA A 269 9.19 -1.38 -27.76
CA ALA A 269 9.00 -2.76 -27.36
C ALA A 269 8.09 -3.50 -28.38
N PRO A 270 8.03 -4.84 -28.33
CA PRO A 270 7.07 -5.58 -29.15
C PRO A 270 5.63 -5.12 -28.94
N ASN A 271 4.80 -5.25 -29.97
CA ASN A 271 3.44 -4.72 -29.96
C ASN A 271 2.62 -5.27 -28.77
N GLY A 272 1.97 -4.37 -28.04
CA GLY A 272 1.21 -4.68 -26.82
C GLY A 272 2.04 -5.01 -25.58
N GLN A 273 3.38 -4.89 -25.64
CA GLN A 273 4.27 -5.27 -24.53
C GLN A 273 4.88 -4.08 -23.78
N GLY A 274 4.83 -2.87 -24.34
CA GLY A 274 5.54 -1.70 -23.84
C GLY A 274 5.24 -1.36 -22.38
N GLU A 275 3.96 -1.32 -22.01
CA GLU A 275 3.51 -1.01 -20.64
C GLU A 275 3.93 -2.06 -19.60
N TYR A 276 4.40 -3.23 -20.05
CA TYR A 276 4.74 -4.37 -19.20
C TYR A 276 6.25 -4.68 -19.22
N CYS A 277 7.06 -3.87 -19.90
CA CYS A 277 8.52 -4.03 -19.86
C CYS A 277 9.07 -3.49 -18.54
N THR A 278 9.85 -4.30 -17.81
CA THR A 278 10.48 -3.87 -16.55
C THR A 278 11.57 -2.83 -16.82
N TYR A 279 11.58 -1.76 -16.03
CA TYR A 279 12.62 -0.73 -16.08
C TYR A 279 12.96 -0.20 -14.70
N VAL A 280 14.19 0.30 -14.56
CA VAL A 280 14.60 1.10 -13.40
C VAL A 280 14.41 2.58 -13.76
N GLU A 281 13.82 3.34 -12.85
CA GLU A 281 13.61 4.77 -12.98
C GLU A 281 14.32 5.51 -11.85
N ILE A 282 15.16 6.49 -12.21
CA ILE A 282 15.63 7.51 -11.26
C ILE A 282 15.02 8.85 -11.61
N SER A 283 14.43 9.51 -10.61
CA SER A 283 13.82 10.83 -10.74
C SER A 283 14.47 11.81 -9.76
N GLY A 284 14.58 13.07 -10.17
CA GLY A 284 15.20 14.12 -9.38
C GLY A 284 14.76 15.51 -9.82
N LEU A 285 14.96 16.47 -8.93
CA LEU A 285 14.79 17.88 -9.25
C LEU A 285 16.04 18.39 -9.94
N GLN A 286 15.84 18.96 -11.12
CA GLN A 286 16.84 19.76 -11.80
C GLN A 286 16.61 21.24 -11.47
N ASN A 287 17.70 21.94 -11.12
CA ASN A 287 17.67 23.36 -10.77
C ASN A 287 18.83 24.08 -11.45
N ASP A 288 18.59 24.64 -12.63
CA ASP A 288 19.54 25.47 -13.38
C ASP A 288 19.39 26.97 -13.10
N GLY A 289 18.70 27.35 -12.01
CA GLY A 289 18.37 28.75 -11.71
C GLY A 289 17.10 29.25 -12.39
N ILE A 290 16.38 28.39 -13.12
CA ILE A 290 15.02 28.64 -13.64
C ILE A 290 14.00 27.90 -12.74
N ALA A 291 12.74 27.79 -13.16
CA ALA A 291 11.72 26.98 -12.50
C ALA A 291 12.17 25.51 -12.40
N PRO A 292 12.06 24.87 -11.22
CA PRO A 292 12.51 23.51 -11.01
C PRO A 292 11.69 22.51 -11.84
N LYS A 293 12.39 21.55 -12.44
CA LYS A 293 11.78 20.49 -13.26
C LYS A 293 11.99 19.14 -12.61
N LEU A 294 10.98 18.29 -12.67
CA LEU A 294 11.16 16.88 -12.36
C LEU A 294 11.70 16.17 -13.61
N VAL A 295 12.86 15.57 -13.49
CA VAL A 295 13.49 14.81 -14.58
C VAL A 295 13.57 13.35 -14.16
N SER A 296 13.07 12.47 -15.02
CA SER A 296 13.09 11.01 -14.83
C SER A 296 13.91 10.37 -15.94
N TYR A 297 14.83 9.47 -15.57
CA TYR A 297 15.64 8.66 -16.49
C TYR A 297 15.22 7.21 -16.35
N ARG A 298 14.89 6.56 -17.47
CA ARG A 298 14.41 5.17 -17.49
C ARG A 298 15.41 4.24 -18.19
N ILE A 299 15.74 3.12 -17.57
CA ILE A 299 16.54 2.08 -18.21
C ILE A 299 15.71 0.80 -18.25
N TYR A 300 15.22 0.47 -19.45
CA TYR A 300 14.50 -0.78 -19.72
C TYR A 300 15.45 -1.97 -19.69
N LEU A 301 15.12 -2.94 -18.85
CA LEU A 301 15.94 -4.13 -18.66
C LEU A 301 15.90 -5.05 -19.87
N GLY A 302 16.93 -5.88 -20.00
CA GLY A 302 17.01 -6.94 -21.01
C GLY A 302 18.44 -7.36 -21.26
N ASN A 303 18.65 -8.30 -22.19
CA ASN A 303 19.98 -8.86 -22.45
C ASN A 303 20.89 -7.92 -23.28
N ASP A 304 20.37 -6.80 -23.77
CA ASP A 304 21.12 -5.72 -24.41
C ASP A 304 20.51 -4.33 -24.10
N ASN A 305 21.22 -3.26 -24.43
CA ASN A 305 20.76 -1.89 -24.23
C ASN A 305 19.88 -1.33 -25.36
N VAL A 306 19.59 -2.10 -26.40
CA VAL A 306 18.99 -1.59 -27.64
C VAL A 306 17.61 -2.14 -27.91
N SER A 307 17.43 -3.46 -27.93
CA SER A 307 16.22 -4.10 -28.46
C SER A 307 15.65 -5.21 -27.58
N ASP A 308 16.44 -5.85 -26.70
CA ASP A 308 15.94 -6.97 -25.90
C ASP A 308 15.25 -6.47 -24.61
N TYR A 309 14.02 -6.93 -24.35
CA TYR A 309 13.23 -6.58 -23.15
C TYR A 309 12.99 -7.79 -22.23
N ASN A 310 13.84 -8.82 -22.31
CA ASN A 310 13.68 -10.04 -21.54
C ASN A 310 14.49 -10.00 -20.24
N VAL A 311 13.79 -10.06 -19.11
CA VAL A 311 14.36 -10.32 -17.80
C VAL A 311 14.27 -11.82 -17.49
N GLU A 312 15.40 -12.51 -17.56
CA GLU A 312 15.55 -13.91 -17.17
C GLU A 312 15.84 -14.08 -15.66
N SER A 313 15.25 -15.12 -15.06
CA SER A 313 15.56 -15.56 -13.69
C SER A 313 17.00 -16.08 -13.55
N ASN A 314 17.51 -16.12 -12.31
CA ASN A 314 18.88 -16.52 -11.98
C ASN A 314 19.96 -15.76 -12.77
N ARG A 315 19.70 -14.49 -13.11
CA ARG A 315 20.63 -13.59 -13.80
C ARG A 315 20.81 -12.29 -13.03
N ILE A 316 22.00 -11.69 -13.14
CA ILE A 316 22.29 -10.36 -12.63
C ILE A 316 22.16 -9.31 -13.76
N TYR A 317 21.44 -8.23 -13.48
CA TYR A 317 21.37 -7.03 -14.29
C TYR A 317 21.95 -5.86 -13.49
N ASN A 318 23.05 -5.29 -13.96
CA ASN A 318 23.63 -4.08 -13.39
C ASN A 318 23.14 -2.87 -14.21
N VAL A 319 22.56 -1.89 -13.53
CA VAL A 319 21.98 -0.69 -14.10
C VAL A 319 22.69 0.52 -13.52
N ASP A 320 23.60 1.09 -14.31
CA ASP A 320 24.43 2.20 -13.88
C ASP A 320 23.96 3.51 -14.51
N PHE A 321 23.39 4.41 -13.69
CA PHE A 321 23.04 5.75 -14.11
C PHE A 321 24.27 6.66 -14.03
N SER A 322 24.72 7.18 -15.17
CA SER A 322 25.77 8.21 -15.25
C SER A 322 25.16 9.52 -15.76
N LEU A 323 24.62 10.32 -14.83
CA LEU A 323 23.77 11.47 -15.15
C LEU A 323 24.59 12.73 -15.36
N ALA A 324 24.56 13.30 -16.57
CA ALA A 324 25.30 14.51 -16.93
C ALA A 324 24.44 15.65 -17.51
N GLY A 325 23.12 15.44 -17.67
CA GLY A 325 22.21 16.43 -18.24
C GLY A 325 20.89 15.84 -18.70
N MET A 326 20.04 16.67 -19.30
CA MET A 326 18.67 16.33 -19.73
C MET A 326 18.57 16.27 -21.27
N ASN A 327 19.42 15.51 -21.93
CA ASN A 327 19.40 15.45 -23.41
C ASN A 327 18.04 14.94 -23.92
N THR A 328 17.14 15.84 -24.31
CA THR A 328 15.76 15.52 -24.71
C THR A 328 15.66 14.72 -26.01
N ALA A 329 16.77 14.55 -26.75
CA ALA A 329 16.84 13.60 -27.85
C ALA A 329 16.97 12.14 -27.39
N ASP A 330 17.28 11.90 -26.12
CA ASP A 330 17.20 10.58 -25.49
C ASP A 330 15.75 10.33 -25.01
N LYS A 331 15.06 9.41 -25.68
CA LYS A 331 13.63 9.13 -25.45
C LYS A 331 13.38 8.45 -24.10
N ARG A 332 14.43 7.99 -23.43
CA ARG A 332 14.36 7.44 -22.07
C ARG A 332 14.24 8.51 -20.99
N ILE A 333 14.47 9.78 -21.35
CA ILE A 333 14.39 10.92 -20.43
C ILE A 333 13.01 11.55 -20.53
N GLN A 334 12.32 11.66 -19.40
CA GLN A 334 11.10 12.42 -19.26
C GLN A 334 11.38 13.68 -18.44
N VAL A 335 11.01 14.84 -18.98
CA VAL A 335 11.07 16.12 -18.27
C VAL A 335 9.65 16.61 -18.04
N VAL A 336 9.30 16.82 -16.78
CA VAL A 336 7.97 17.26 -16.36
C VAL A 336 8.11 18.57 -15.59
N GLU A 337 7.41 19.60 -16.08
CA GLU A 337 7.22 20.83 -15.30
C GLU A 337 6.34 20.51 -14.09
N LEU A 338 6.76 20.96 -12.90
CA LEU A 338 5.96 20.76 -11.70
C LEU A 338 4.64 21.55 -11.84
N PRO A 339 3.48 20.93 -11.51
CA PRO A 339 2.23 21.68 -11.47
C PRO A 339 2.29 22.74 -10.38
N ALA A 340 1.47 23.78 -10.50
CA ALA A 340 1.35 24.77 -9.43
C ALA A 340 0.94 24.08 -8.11
N PRO A 341 1.55 24.42 -6.96
CA PRO A 341 1.13 23.90 -5.67
C PRO A 341 -0.34 24.22 -5.43
N ARG A 342 -1.11 23.24 -4.95
CA ARG A 342 -2.50 23.48 -4.54
C ARG A 342 -2.53 24.34 -3.29
N ASP A 343 -3.56 25.19 -3.18
CA ASP A 343 -3.80 25.97 -1.96
C ASP A 343 -3.83 25.05 -0.73
N ALA A 344 -3.15 25.48 0.33
CA ALA A 344 -3.01 24.71 1.55
C ALA A 344 -4.36 24.45 2.22
N ALA A 345 -4.56 23.20 2.63
CA ALA A 345 -5.71 22.75 3.41
C ALA A 345 -5.34 21.46 4.14
N ASN A 346 -6.16 21.04 5.11
CA ASN A 346 -5.99 19.72 5.75
C ASN A 346 -6.56 18.57 4.93
N CYS A 347 -7.47 18.86 3.99
CA CYS A 347 -7.99 17.90 3.05
C CYS A 347 -7.71 18.34 1.61
N TYR A 348 -7.16 17.45 0.80
CA TYR A 348 -6.97 17.67 -0.63
C TYR A 348 -7.88 16.73 -1.40
N MET A 349 -8.87 17.29 -2.09
CA MET A 349 -9.73 16.55 -3.02
C MET A 349 -9.01 16.37 -4.34
N VAL A 350 -8.80 15.13 -4.78
CA VAL A 350 -7.98 14.80 -5.94
C VAL A 350 -8.77 13.95 -6.93
N LEU A 351 -8.84 14.40 -8.19
CA LEU A 351 -9.39 13.60 -9.27
C LEU A 351 -8.46 12.41 -9.59
N PRO A 352 -9.00 11.21 -9.85
CA PRO A 352 -8.19 10.04 -10.19
C PRO A 352 -7.27 10.31 -11.40
N GLY A 353 -6.05 9.78 -11.37
CA GLY A 353 -5.05 9.98 -12.44
C GLY A 353 -4.32 11.34 -12.41
N THR A 354 -4.71 12.26 -11.53
CA THR A 354 -4.11 13.61 -11.48
C THR A 354 -2.79 13.63 -10.70
N THR A 355 -1.79 14.30 -11.26
CA THR A 355 -0.55 14.65 -10.54
C THR A 355 -0.77 15.91 -9.71
N VAL A 356 -0.42 15.86 -8.43
CA VAL A 356 -0.67 16.89 -7.43
C VAL A 356 0.63 17.29 -6.76
N LEU A 357 0.85 18.59 -6.64
CA LEU A 357 1.89 19.19 -5.80
C LEU A 357 1.21 19.94 -4.64
N ILE A 358 1.67 19.70 -3.41
CA ILE A 358 1.23 20.45 -2.21
C ILE A 358 2.44 21.03 -1.48
N ASN A 359 2.27 22.19 -0.87
CA ASN A 359 3.29 22.81 -0.04
C ASN A 359 3.02 22.50 1.43
N LEU A 360 3.90 21.71 2.04
CA LEU A 360 3.74 21.24 3.42
C LEU A 360 4.14 22.30 4.46
N LEU A 361 4.79 23.39 4.04
CA LEU A 361 5.25 24.46 4.93
C LEU A 361 4.32 25.68 4.93
N VAL A 362 3.21 25.62 4.18
CA VAL A 362 2.17 26.67 4.16
C VAL A 362 1.01 26.25 5.06
N ALA A 363 0.61 27.14 5.96
CA ALA A 363 -0.47 26.88 6.91
C ALA A 363 -1.82 26.65 6.20
N PRO A 364 -2.59 25.62 6.57
CA PRO A 364 -3.88 25.31 5.95
C PRO A 364 -5.04 26.22 6.41
N GLY A 365 -4.77 27.13 7.35
CA GLY A 365 -5.74 28.07 7.92
C GLY A 365 -5.12 28.92 9.03
N ALA A 366 -5.94 29.73 9.70
CA ALA A 366 -5.48 30.62 10.75
C ALA A 366 -4.95 29.86 11.99
N ALA A 367 -3.90 30.39 12.61
CA ALA A 367 -3.34 29.84 13.85
C ALA A 367 -4.36 29.88 15.00
N VAL A 368 -4.26 28.92 15.91
CA VAL A 368 -5.10 28.86 17.12
C VAL A 368 -4.29 29.31 18.33
N SER A 369 -4.73 30.41 18.96
CA SER A 369 -4.07 30.97 20.13
C SER A 369 -3.99 29.96 21.29
N GLY A 370 -2.81 29.87 21.91
CA GLY A 370 -2.57 29.02 23.09
C GLY A 370 -2.27 27.55 22.81
N ILE A 371 -2.20 27.12 21.55
CA ILE A 371 -1.87 25.73 21.17
C ILE A 371 -0.52 25.65 20.47
N ALA A 372 -0.48 26.06 19.21
CA ALA A 372 0.67 25.99 18.33
C ALA A 372 0.35 26.79 17.07
N ASP A 373 1.34 27.49 16.54
CA ASP A 373 1.31 27.96 15.16
C ASP A 373 1.77 26.80 14.26
N TYR A 374 1.23 26.72 13.04
CA TYR A 374 1.58 25.69 12.08
C TYR A 374 3.09 25.62 11.83
N ALA A 375 3.74 26.78 11.73
CA ALA A 375 5.20 26.87 11.56
C ALA A 375 5.97 26.27 12.74
N THR A 376 5.40 26.25 13.95
CA THR A 376 6.04 25.59 15.11
C THR A 376 5.99 24.06 15.01
N CYS A 377 4.99 23.51 14.32
CA CYS A 377 4.88 22.07 14.07
C CYS A 377 5.84 21.63 12.96
N VAL A 378 5.72 22.20 11.76
CA VAL A 378 6.42 21.72 10.55
C VAL A 378 7.67 22.50 10.17
N GLY A 379 7.90 23.67 10.78
CA GLY A 379 8.98 24.59 10.41
C GLY A 379 8.57 25.60 9.34
N THR A 380 9.57 26.20 8.69
CA THR A 380 9.39 27.20 7.62
C THR A 380 10.26 26.82 6.42
N ALA A 381 10.10 27.49 5.28
CA ALA A 381 10.95 27.26 4.10
C ALA A 381 12.45 27.42 4.40
N ALA A 382 12.83 28.31 5.34
CA ALA A 382 14.22 28.51 5.74
C ALA A 382 14.73 27.49 6.77
N SER A 383 13.82 26.83 7.49
CA SER A 383 14.15 25.90 8.58
C SER A 383 13.04 24.84 8.70
N SER A 384 12.95 23.98 7.68
CA SER A 384 11.98 22.87 7.66
C SER A 384 12.33 21.85 8.76
N LYS A 385 11.31 21.36 9.46
CA LYS A 385 11.43 20.23 10.38
C LYS A 385 11.10 18.88 9.73
N ILE A 386 10.51 18.91 8.54
CA ILE A 386 10.10 17.71 7.80
C ILE A 386 11.33 17.05 7.19
N LYS A 387 11.53 15.77 7.48
CA LYS A 387 12.63 14.94 6.95
C LYS A 387 12.18 13.80 6.06
N SER A 388 10.96 13.33 6.25
CA SER A 388 10.34 12.38 5.31
C SER A 388 8.82 12.53 5.33
N ILE A 389 8.16 11.90 4.36
CA ILE A 389 6.69 11.83 4.26
C ILE A 389 6.27 10.38 4.00
N GLY A 390 5.07 10.02 4.43
CA GLY A 390 4.57 8.65 4.33
C GLY A 390 3.06 8.54 4.49
N VAL A 391 2.48 7.45 4.02
CA VAL A 391 1.06 7.13 4.20
C VAL A 391 0.89 6.44 5.55
N VAL A 392 0.13 7.06 6.46
CA VAL A 392 -0.21 6.47 7.77
C VAL A 392 -1.22 5.35 7.59
N TRP A 393 -2.24 5.61 6.77
CA TRP A 393 -3.22 4.62 6.35
C TRP A 393 -3.89 5.04 5.04
N GLN A 394 -4.44 4.07 4.32
CA GLN A 394 -5.28 4.25 3.13
C GLN A 394 -6.43 3.24 3.07
N THR A 395 -7.37 3.45 2.16
CA THR A 395 -8.49 2.53 1.92
C THR A 395 -8.30 1.58 0.74
N ALA A 396 -7.18 1.67 0.02
CA ALA A 396 -6.85 0.70 -1.03
C ALA A 396 -6.11 -0.50 -0.43
N ASP A 397 -6.54 -1.70 -0.81
CA ASP A 397 -5.97 -2.99 -0.44
C ASP A 397 -5.03 -3.54 -1.53
N THR A 398 -4.50 -2.64 -2.35
CA THR A 398 -3.66 -2.97 -3.49
C THR A 398 -2.25 -2.41 -3.27
N PRO A 399 -1.19 -3.13 -3.68
CA PRO A 399 0.19 -2.63 -3.62
C PRO A 399 0.42 -1.31 -4.36
N ASP A 400 -0.33 -1.05 -5.44
CA ASP A 400 -0.23 0.22 -6.19
C ASP A 400 -0.81 1.43 -5.43
N GLY A 401 -1.55 1.17 -4.34
CA GLY A 401 -2.15 2.16 -3.47
C GLY A 401 -3.13 3.14 -4.13
N LEU A 402 -3.59 4.11 -3.35
CA LEU A 402 -4.40 5.23 -3.82
C LEU A 402 -3.57 6.31 -4.51
N ILE A 403 -2.29 6.44 -4.14
CA ILE A 403 -1.35 7.35 -4.76
C ILE A 403 -0.09 6.61 -5.16
N GLN A 404 0.47 7.04 -6.28
CA GLN A 404 1.75 6.62 -6.81
C GLN A 404 2.73 7.78 -6.72
N ASP A 405 4.01 7.46 -6.94
CA ASP A 405 5.01 8.48 -7.23
C ASP A 405 5.24 9.50 -6.09
N LEU A 406 4.91 9.12 -4.86
CA LEU A 406 5.05 9.98 -3.68
C LEU A 406 6.52 10.40 -3.52
N THR A 407 6.74 11.71 -3.63
CA THR A 407 8.05 12.32 -3.70
C THR A 407 8.10 13.53 -2.78
N PHE A 408 9.11 13.61 -1.91
CA PHE A 408 9.34 14.75 -1.05
C PHE A 408 10.51 15.60 -1.57
N PHE A 409 10.24 16.89 -1.76
CA PHE A 409 11.23 17.88 -2.14
C PHE A 409 11.67 18.63 -0.87
N GLU A 410 12.69 18.12 -0.16
CA GLU A 410 13.12 18.67 1.13
C GLU A 410 13.48 20.16 1.04
N SER A 411 14.15 20.57 -0.04
CA SER A 411 14.57 21.96 -0.26
C SER A 411 13.42 22.97 -0.36
N THR A 412 12.23 22.55 -0.83
CA THR A 412 11.06 23.42 -0.97
C THR A 412 9.95 23.08 0.03
N GLY A 413 10.07 21.98 0.78
CA GLY A 413 9.02 21.47 1.67
C GLY A 413 7.76 21.06 0.92
N GLN A 414 7.90 20.58 -0.32
CA GLN A 414 6.77 20.21 -1.16
C GLN A 414 6.66 18.69 -1.33
N ALA A 415 5.43 18.20 -1.47
CA ALA A 415 5.16 16.81 -1.80
C ALA A 415 4.48 16.71 -3.17
N LEU A 416 5.00 15.86 -4.03
CA LEU A 416 4.40 15.48 -5.31
C LEU A 416 3.91 14.05 -5.23
N PHE A 417 2.71 13.79 -5.76
CA PHE A 417 2.19 12.43 -5.93
C PHE A 417 1.20 12.41 -7.09
N LYS A 418 0.91 11.21 -7.60
CA LYS A 418 -0.12 11.00 -8.61
C LYS A 418 -1.23 10.15 -8.02
N ALA A 419 -2.49 10.60 -8.08
CA ALA A 419 -3.61 9.73 -7.74
C ALA A 419 -3.69 8.57 -8.74
N SER A 420 -3.84 7.34 -8.24
CA SER A 420 -3.96 6.15 -9.10
C SER A 420 -5.14 6.31 -10.06
N PRO A 421 -4.97 6.04 -11.38
CA PRO A 421 -6.06 6.12 -12.35
C PRO A 421 -7.24 5.22 -11.95
N GLY A 422 -8.46 5.73 -12.05
CA GLY A 422 -9.68 4.98 -11.69
C GLY A 422 -9.87 4.70 -10.20
N ALA A 423 -8.91 5.03 -9.34
CA ALA A 423 -9.03 4.82 -7.90
C ALA A 423 -10.00 5.83 -7.25
N SER A 424 -10.65 5.43 -6.17
CA SER A 424 -11.42 6.33 -5.32
C SER A 424 -11.32 5.86 -3.88
N GLY A 425 -11.12 6.79 -2.96
CA GLY A 425 -10.87 6.42 -1.57
C GLY A 425 -10.26 7.54 -0.75
N ASN A 426 -9.76 7.17 0.42
CA ASN A 426 -9.21 8.10 1.39
C ASN A 426 -7.86 7.58 1.89
N LEU A 427 -6.91 8.48 2.06
CA LEU A 427 -5.67 8.19 2.77
C LEU A 427 -5.27 9.36 3.67
N LEU A 428 -4.44 9.05 4.64
CA LEU A 428 -3.81 10.03 5.52
C LEU A 428 -2.31 10.07 5.23
N LEU A 429 -1.85 11.17 4.65
CA LEU A 429 -0.44 11.45 4.40
C LEU A 429 0.14 12.18 5.62
N ALA A 430 1.33 11.81 6.08
CA ALA A 430 2.00 12.46 7.21
C ALA A 430 3.41 12.95 6.84
N ALA A 431 3.84 13.99 7.56
CA ALA A 431 5.20 14.49 7.57
C ALA A 431 5.89 14.08 8.87
N TYR A 432 7.12 13.59 8.76
CA TYR A 432 7.88 13.01 9.86
C TYR A 432 9.12 13.84 10.18
N SER A 433 9.49 13.88 11.47
CA SER A 433 10.66 14.62 11.96
C SER A 433 11.99 13.97 11.60
N GLU A 434 11.99 12.69 11.21
CA GLU A 434 13.20 11.95 10.83
C GLU A 434 13.06 11.28 9.46
N ALA A 435 14.19 10.84 8.93
CA ALA A 435 14.29 10.05 7.71
C ALA A 435 13.59 8.68 7.87
N GLY A 436 13.03 8.15 6.78
CA GLY A 436 12.53 6.79 6.68
C GLY A 436 11.16 6.60 7.31
N GLN A 437 10.35 7.66 7.38
CA GLN A 437 9.05 7.68 8.04
C GLN A 437 9.15 7.34 9.54
N LYS A 438 10.21 7.85 10.19
CA LYS A 438 10.52 7.65 11.61
C LYS A 438 10.38 8.96 12.40
N GLY A 439 10.48 8.85 13.72
CA GLY A 439 10.30 9.99 14.63
C GLY A 439 8.83 10.39 14.77
N ASP A 440 8.61 11.62 15.20
CA ASP A 440 7.27 12.16 15.44
C ASP A 440 6.60 12.57 14.13
N ILE A 441 5.29 12.31 14.02
CA ILE A 441 4.47 12.95 13.00
C ILE A 441 4.31 14.42 13.37
N LEU A 442 4.74 15.31 12.47
CA LEU A 442 4.67 16.75 12.65
C LEU A 442 3.31 17.32 12.24
N TRP A 443 2.72 16.73 11.20
CA TRP A 443 1.40 17.06 10.68
C TRP A 443 0.93 15.97 9.72
N SER A 444 -0.37 15.94 9.45
CA SER A 444 -0.97 15.01 8.49
C SER A 444 -2.11 15.67 7.72
N TRP A 445 -2.34 15.15 6.52
CA TRP A 445 -3.32 15.64 5.55
C TRP A 445 -4.17 14.50 5.02
N HIS A 446 -5.47 14.73 4.97
CA HIS A 446 -6.44 13.83 4.35
C HIS A 446 -6.39 14.01 2.82
N ILE A 447 -5.99 12.98 2.09
CA ILE A 447 -6.11 12.98 0.63
C ILE A 447 -7.38 12.20 0.28
N TRP A 448 -8.34 12.92 -0.31
CA TRP A 448 -9.66 12.40 -0.66
C TRP A 448 -9.74 12.27 -2.17
N ILE A 449 -9.65 11.03 -2.67
CA ILE A 449 -9.66 10.73 -4.10
C ILE A 449 -11.09 10.38 -4.52
N SER A 450 -11.64 11.20 -5.40
CA SER A 450 -13.01 11.06 -5.93
C SER A 450 -13.08 11.77 -7.28
N ASP A 451 -13.98 11.32 -8.14
CA ASP A 451 -14.35 12.01 -9.38
C ASP A 451 -15.04 13.37 -9.15
N TYR A 452 -15.41 13.69 -7.91
CA TYR A 452 -16.07 14.92 -7.52
C TYR A 452 -15.09 16.08 -7.32
N ASP A 453 -15.31 17.18 -8.04
CA ASP A 453 -14.60 18.44 -7.86
C ASP A 453 -15.58 19.60 -7.61
N PRO A 454 -15.76 20.04 -6.37
CA PRO A 454 -16.68 21.14 -6.03
C PRO A 454 -16.15 22.53 -6.40
N GLY A 455 -14.90 22.62 -6.87
CA GLY A 455 -14.21 23.89 -7.11
C GLY A 455 -14.05 24.74 -5.85
N LYS A 456 -13.41 25.91 -6.01
CA LYS A 456 -13.18 26.88 -4.91
C LYS A 456 -13.89 28.22 -5.13
N GLY A 457 -14.13 28.62 -6.38
CA GLY A 457 -14.83 29.85 -6.77
C GLY A 457 -16.36 29.72 -6.69
N ALA A 458 -17.13 30.76 -7.00
CA ALA A 458 -18.58 30.88 -6.72
C ALA A 458 -19.53 29.88 -7.42
N THR A 459 -19.03 28.82 -8.05
CA THR A 459 -19.82 27.80 -8.76
C THR A 459 -20.84 27.12 -7.84
N THR A 460 -22.05 26.96 -8.38
CA THR A 460 -23.19 26.25 -7.79
C THR A 460 -23.90 25.48 -8.90
N GLY A 461 -24.51 24.33 -8.60
CA GLY A 461 -25.12 23.42 -9.57
C GLY A 461 -24.22 22.23 -9.88
N GLU A 462 -24.32 21.72 -11.10
CA GLU A 462 -23.54 20.57 -11.57
C GLU A 462 -22.05 20.91 -11.68
N VAL A 463 -21.22 19.99 -11.19
CA VAL A 463 -19.76 20.06 -11.23
C VAL A 463 -19.22 18.67 -11.61
N PRO A 464 -17.92 18.50 -11.95
CA PRO A 464 -17.38 17.17 -12.20
C PRO A 464 -17.71 16.20 -11.06
N GLY A 465 -18.26 15.04 -11.40
CA GLY A 465 -18.59 13.96 -10.46
C GLY A 465 -19.69 14.26 -9.43
N GLY A 466 -20.41 15.38 -9.52
CA GLY A 466 -21.43 15.71 -8.51
C GLY A 466 -22.08 17.08 -8.63
N ASN A 467 -22.53 17.62 -7.49
CA ASN A 467 -23.21 18.91 -7.40
C ASN A 467 -22.70 19.76 -6.24
N VAL A 468 -22.90 21.07 -6.35
CA VAL A 468 -22.72 22.03 -5.27
C VAL A 468 -24.05 22.78 -5.05
N TYR A 469 -24.60 22.73 -3.85
CA TYR A 469 -25.94 23.26 -3.57
C TYR A 469 -25.89 24.60 -2.85
N TYR A 470 -26.34 25.67 -3.50
CA TYR A 470 -26.69 26.90 -2.78
C TYR A 470 -28.08 26.75 -2.14
N ILE A 471 -28.12 26.83 -0.82
CA ILE A 471 -29.35 26.73 -0.04
C ILE A 471 -29.63 28.09 0.60
N SER A 472 -30.46 28.88 -0.07
CA SER A 472 -30.79 30.26 0.35
C SER A 472 -31.30 30.35 1.79
N GLN A 473 -32.09 29.37 2.23
CA GLN A 473 -32.67 29.34 3.58
C GLN A 473 -31.62 29.06 4.66
N ASP A 474 -30.52 28.41 4.30
CA ASP A 474 -29.39 28.21 5.22
C ASP A 474 -28.43 29.39 5.16
N GLY A 475 -28.51 30.17 4.08
CA GLY A 475 -27.68 31.32 3.82
C GLY A 475 -26.31 30.96 3.24
N GLY A 476 -26.14 29.80 2.60
CA GLY A 476 -24.83 29.42 2.05
C GLY A 476 -24.80 28.22 1.10
N THR A 477 -23.59 27.87 0.68
CA THR A 477 -23.32 26.85 -0.35
C THR A 477 -22.70 25.61 0.28
N TRP A 478 -23.25 24.44 -0.03
CA TRP A 478 -22.86 23.14 0.51
C TRP A 478 -22.28 22.22 -0.56
N MET A 479 -21.35 21.35 -0.15
CA MET A 479 -21.03 20.17 -0.94
C MET A 479 -22.22 19.20 -1.00
N ASP A 480 -22.33 18.40 -2.06
CA ASP A 480 -23.38 17.37 -2.17
C ASP A 480 -23.21 16.16 -1.23
N ARG A 481 -22.00 15.94 -0.73
CA ARG A 481 -21.62 14.76 0.06
C ARG A 481 -20.75 15.09 1.27
N ASP A 482 -20.64 14.09 2.13
CA ASP A 482 -19.90 14.14 3.37
C ASP A 482 -18.38 14.07 3.15
N LEU A 483 -17.59 14.65 4.06
CA LEU A 483 -16.13 14.58 4.01
C LEU A 483 -15.65 13.12 3.93
N GLY A 484 -14.93 12.80 2.86
CA GLY A 484 -14.38 11.46 2.59
C GLY A 484 -15.36 10.48 1.95
N ALA A 485 -16.61 10.87 1.66
CA ALA A 485 -17.52 10.06 0.86
C ALA A 485 -17.08 10.10 -0.62
N THR A 486 -17.01 8.97 -1.31
CA THR A 486 -16.59 8.96 -2.72
C THR A 486 -17.74 9.16 -3.71
N THR A 487 -19.00 9.05 -3.26
CA THR A 487 -20.18 9.37 -4.08
C THR A 487 -21.27 10.08 -3.26
N ALA A 488 -22.25 10.66 -3.95
CA ALA A 488 -23.52 11.12 -3.37
C ALA A 488 -24.69 10.18 -3.73
N THR A 489 -24.41 8.97 -4.23
CA THR A 489 -25.43 8.04 -4.76
C THR A 489 -26.27 7.45 -3.62
N PRO A 490 -27.59 7.71 -3.58
CA PRO A 490 -28.43 7.29 -2.46
C PRO A 490 -28.32 5.79 -2.16
N GLY A 491 -28.01 5.45 -0.90
CA GLY A 491 -27.90 4.06 -0.46
C GLY A 491 -26.65 3.30 -0.89
N ALA A 492 -25.67 3.97 -1.52
CA ALA A 492 -24.37 3.37 -1.78
C ALA A 492 -23.48 3.46 -0.54
N ILE A 493 -22.68 2.42 -0.25
CA ILE A 493 -21.69 2.44 0.85
C ILE A 493 -20.66 3.58 0.72
N THR A 494 -20.46 4.05 -0.51
CA THR A 494 -19.54 5.13 -0.87
C THR A 494 -20.06 6.52 -0.44
N THR A 495 -21.29 6.63 0.05
CA THR A 495 -21.82 7.85 0.67
C THR A 495 -21.39 8.03 2.14
N ILE A 496 -20.85 6.97 2.76
CA ILE A 496 -20.39 7.03 4.15
C ILE A 496 -19.06 7.79 4.18
N GLY A 497 -19.09 9.00 4.75
CA GLY A 497 -17.91 9.80 5.04
C GLY A 497 -17.09 9.30 6.23
N TYR A 498 -16.15 10.12 6.67
CA TYR A 498 -15.27 9.84 7.80
C TYR A 498 -15.65 10.67 9.02
N ALA A 499 -15.45 10.09 10.19
CA ALA A 499 -15.70 10.75 11.47
C ALA A 499 -14.50 11.59 11.88
N TYR A 500 -14.76 12.67 12.60
CA TYR A 500 -13.75 13.55 13.18
C TYR A 500 -14.10 13.77 14.64
N GLN A 501 -13.12 13.83 15.55
CA GLN A 501 -13.36 14.43 16.85
C GLN A 501 -13.38 15.95 16.68
N TRP A 502 -14.21 16.66 17.43
CA TRP A 502 -14.37 18.10 17.24
C TRP A 502 -13.02 18.81 17.43
N GLY A 503 -12.69 19.70 16.50
CA GLY A 503 -11.44 20.45 16.52
C GLY A 503 -10.24 19.71 15.92
N ARG A 504 -10.40 18.49 15.40
CA ARG A 504 -9.32 17.75 14.74
C ARG A 504 -9.42 17.79 13.23
N LYS A 505 -8.27 17.85 12.57
CA LYS A 505 -8.16 17.74 11.12
C LYS A 505 -8.18 16.29 10.59
N ASP A 506 -7.96 15.32 11.47
CA ASP A 506 -7.67 13.93 11.09
C ASP A 506 -8.94 13.07 11.03
N PRO A 507 -9.17 12.34 9.92
CA PRO A 507 -10.34 11.48 9.77
C PRO A 507 -10.17 10.12 10.45
N PHE A 508 -11.30 9.56 10.92
CA PHE A 508 -11.45 8.23 11.46
C PHE A 508 -12.43 7.41 10.63
N PRO A 509 -12.09 6.14 10.30
CA PRO A 509 -12.99 5.28 9.54
C PRO A 509 -14.30 5.07 10.32
N LEU A 510 -15.42 5.19 9.62
CA LEU A 510 -16.74 4.79 10.10
C LEU A 510 -17.07 3.37 9.62
N SER A 511 -18.36 3.06 9.53
CA SER A 511 -18.86 1.75 9.15
C SER A 511 -18.47 1.33 7.73
N ASN A 512 -18.24 0.03 7.54
CA ASN A 512 -18.06 -0.61 6.24
C ASN A 512 -19.35 -0.86 5.48
N GLY A 513 -20.50 -0.51 6.05
CA GLY A 513 -21.81 -0.62 5.41
C GLY A 513 -22.85 0.26 6.09
N ILE A 514 -23.94 0.55 5.39
CA ILE A 514 -24.94 1.53 5.82
C ILE A 514 -25.57 1.20 7.18
N SER A 515 -25.79 -0.08 7.48
CA SER A 515 -26.36 -0.55 8.76
C SER A 515 -25.44 -1.57 9.43
N SER A 516 -24.14 -1.36 9.31
CA SER A 516 -23.12 -2.24 9.87
C SER A 516 -22.47 -1.63 11.12
N ASN A 517 -22.20 -2.45 12.13
CA ASN A 517 -21.40 -2.07 13.29
C ASN A 517 -19.90 -2.41 13.10
N ILE A 518 -19.50 -2.80 11.89
CA ILE A 518 -18.12 -3.15 11.56
C ILE A 518 -17.44 -1.94 10.94
N LEU A 519 -16.31 -1.52 11.52
CA LEU A 519 -15.50 -0.42 10.99
C LEU A 519 -14.81 -0.83 9.70
N ARG A 520 -14.54 0.14 8.82
CA ARG A 520 -13.82 -0.10 7.56
C ARG A 520 -12.39 -0.59 7.81
N PRO A 521 -11.89 -1.53 6.97
CA PRO A 521 -10.48 -1.89 6.98
C PRO A 521 -9.64 -0.72 6.47
N LEU A 522 -8.43 -0.61 7.02
CA LEU A 522 -7.39 0.33 6.65
C LEU A 522 -6.11 -0.44 6.33
N TYR A 523 -5.34 0.10 5.41
CA TYR A 523 -4.12 -0.49 4.87
C TYR A 523 -2.96 0.49 4.99
N ASN A 524 -1.72 0.02 5.09
CA ASN A 524 -0.53 0.89 5.17
C ASN A 524 -0.16 1.44 3.79
N GLY A 525 0.93 2.22 3.71
CA GLY A 525 1.46 2.72 2.45
C GLY A 525 1.84 1.61 1.46
N GLU A 526 2.14 0.41 1.96
CA GLU A 526 2.43 -0.79 1.17
C GLU A 526 1.19 -1.56 0.70
N GLY A 527 -0.02 -1.18 1.14
CA GLY A 527 -1.26 -1.88 0.82
C GLY A 527 -1.54 -3.11 1.69
N ASP A 528 -0.70 -3.40 2.69
CA ASP A 528 -0.94 -4.45 3.68
C ASP A 528 -2.07 -4.05 4.63
N TYR A 529 -2.88 -5.03 5.04
CA TYR A 529 -3.89 -4.82 6.06
C TYR A 529 -3.25 -4.34 7.37
N LEU A 530 -3.64 -3.15 7.82
CA LEU A 530 -3.24 -2.63 9.12
C LEU A 530 -4.20 -3.08 10.21
N ARG A 531 -5.47 -2.67 10.07
CA ARG A 531 -6.52 -2.86 11.07
C ARG A 531 -7.87 -2.46 10.49
N SER A 532 -8.93 -2.84 11.18
CA SER A 532 -10.24 -2.22 11.01
C SER A 532 -10.46 -1.19 12.11
N GLY A 533 -10.92 0.00 11.75
CA GLY A 533 -11.19 1.05 12.74
C GLY A 533 -9.99 1.90 13.16
N THR A 534 -10.14 2.53 14.32
CA THR A 534 -9.15 3.46 14.88
C THR A 534 -8.34 2.82 15.99
N VAL A 535 -7.11 3.31 16.21
CA VAL A 535 -6.42 3.06 17.49
C VAL A 535 -7.15 3.89 18.55
N ILE A 536 -7.24 3.39 19.78
CA ILE A 536 -7.95 4.05 20.87
C ILE A 536 -6.98 4.26 22.03
N GLU A 537 -7.01 5.46 22.61
CA GLU A 537 -6.32 5.76 23.85
C GLU A 537 -7.23 6.56 24.80
N GLY A 538 -7.13 6.31 26.11
CA GLY A 538 -7.84 7.08 27.12
C GLY A 538 -7.28 8.50 27.25
N SER A 539 -8.16 9.50 27.34
CA SER A 539 -7.76 10.90 27.56
C SER A 539 -7.26 11.19 28.99
N ASP A 540 -7.59 10.33 29.96
CA ASP A 540 -7.35 10.60 31.38
C ASP A 540 -5.87 10.77 31.72
N ASN A 541 -5.58 11.74 32.59
CA ASN A 541 -4.24 12.06 33.11
C ASN A 541 -3.18 12.37 32.04
N GLN A 542 -3.59 12.70 30.81
CA GLN A 542 -2.69 13.11 29.74
C GLN A 542 -2.67 14.63 29.57
N ALA A 543 -1.51 15.26 29.77
CA ALA A 543 -1.28 16.66 29.42
C ALA A 543 -0.98 16.81 27.91
N ASN A 544 -1.25 17.99 27.35
CA ASN A 544 -0.91 18.35 25.96
C ASN A 544 -1.52 17.41 24.91
N LEU A 545 -2.75 16.96 25.15
CA LEU A 545 -3.43 15.99 24.28
C LEU A 545 -3.62 16.50 22.84
N ILE A 546 -3.70 17.82 22.65
CA ILE A 546 -3.82 18.39 21.30
C ILE A 546 -2.52 18.20 20.52
N GLN A 547 -1.36 18.43 21.12
CA GLN A 547 -0.06 18.15 20.50
C GLN A 547 0.13 16.65 20.26
N LYS A 548 -0.30 15.80 21.19
CA LYS A 548 -0.30 14.34 20.99
C LYS A 548 -1.21 13.91 19.83
N ALA A 549 -2.39 14.52 19.69
CA ALA A 549 -3.29 14.23 18.59
C ALA A 549 -2.76 14.65 17.22
N ILE A 550 -1.86 15.65 17.16
CA ILE A 550 -1.12 15.99 15.94
C ILE A 550 -0.10 14.89 15.62
N ALA A 551 0.65 14.41 16.63
CA ALA A 551 1.67 13.38 16.49
C ALA A 551 1.11 11.96 16.32
N HIS A 552 -0.13 11.73 16.73
CA HIS A 552 -0.84 10.46 16.64
C HIS A 552 -2.20 10.68 15.95
N PRO A 553 -2.18 11.02 14.65
CA PRO A 553 -3.39 11.40 13.94
C PRO A 553 -4.38 10.24 13.76
N ASP A 554 -3.94 9.00 14.00
CA ASP A 554 -4.68 7.77 13.84
C ASP A 554 -5.19 7.16 15.16
N VAL A 555 -4.95 7.85 16.27
CA VAL A 555 -5.46 7.57 17.62
C VAL A 555 -6.72 8.39 17.88
N PHE A 556 -7.78 7.71 18.30
CA PHE A 556 -9.03 8.30 18.76
C PHE A 556 -9.01 8.36 20.29
N TYR A 557 -9.08 9.56 20.86
CA TYR A 557 -9.02 9.74 22.30
C TYR A 557 -10.39 9.53 22.93
N THR A 558 -10.51 8.48 23.73
CA THR A 558 -11.74 8.13 24.44
C THR A 558 -11.76 8.68 25.84
N ASP A 559 -12.93 9.10 26.30
CA ASP A 559 -13.18 9.51 27.67
C ASP A 559 -14.20 8.57 28.30
N ASN A 560 -13.75 7.78 29.27
CA ASN A 560 -14.59 6.82 30.02
C ASN A 560 -14.97 7.34 31.42
N SER A 561 -14.62 8.59 31.75
CA SER A 561 -14.66 9.15 33.11
C SER A 561 -16.04 9.64 33.55
N SER A 562 -17.13 9.13 32.96
CA SER A 562 -18.52 9.62 33.16
C SER A 562 -18.70 11.12 32.87
N SER A 563 -17.88 11.67 31.96
CA SER A 563 -17.99 13.07 31.55
C SER A 563 -19.35 13.40 30.95
N ASP A 564 -19.79 14.63 31.21
CA ASP A 564 -21.09 15.16 30.77
C ASP A 564 -21.19 15.04 29.24
N MET A 565 -22.11 14.21 28.76
CA MET A 565 -22.35 13.95 27.33
C MET A 565 -22.66 15.22 26.54
N GLU A 566 -23.01 16.33 27.20
CA GLU A 566 -23.30 17.63 26.58
C GLU A 566 -22.17 18.67 26.73
N LYS A 567 -21.13 18.40 27.54
CA LYS A 567 -20.09 19.40 27.87
C LYS A 567 -18.66 18.90 27.84
N GLY A 568 -18.45 17.59 27.85
CA GLY A 568 -17.11 17.03 27.94
C GLY A 568 -16.31 17.17 26.64
N LYS A 569 -15.02 16.88 26.76
CA LYS A 569 -14.00 17.11 25.75
C LYS A 569 -13.08 15.90 25.69
N TRP A 570 -12.49 15.62 24.54
CA TRP A 570 -11.49 14.54 24.43
C TRP A 570 -10.11 14.93 25.00
N TRP A 571 -9.97 16.18 25.48
CA TRP A 571 -8.81 16.65 26.21
C TRP A 571 -9.19 17.05 27.63
N THR A 572 -8.26 16.87 28.56
CA THR A 572 -8.51 17.01 30.01
C THR A 572 -8.23 18.40 30.56
N GLU A 573 -7.61 19.28 29.76
CA GLU A 573 -7.32 20.66 30.16
C GLU A 573 -8.61 21.47 30.30
N SER A 574 -8.68 22.30 31.34
CA SER A 574 -9.84 23.17 31.60
C SER A 574 -10.08 24.18 30.48
N THR A 575 -9.01 24.61 29.81
CA THR A 575 -9.03 25.54 28.68
C THR A 575 -9.90 25.01 27.54
N THR A 576 -10.76 25.87 27.01
CA THR A 576 -11.48 25.62 25.75
C THR A 576 -10.71 26.29 24.63
N TYR A 577 -10.23 25.48 23.69
CA TYR A 577 -9.51 25.98 22.52
C TYR A 577 -10.48 26.17 21.35
N PRO A 578 -10.42 27.30 20.63
CA PRO A 578 -11.22 27.54 19.44
C PRO A 578 -10.60 26.81 18.24
N LEU A 579 -10.45 25.48 18.35
CA LEU A 579 -9.80 24.64 17.34
C LEU A 579 -10.52 24.75 16.00
N TRP A 580 -11.85 24.82 16.00
CA TRP A 580 -12.66 25.31 14.89
C TRP A 580 -13.40 26.59 15.32
N THR A 581 -13.73 27.45 14.34
CA THR A 581 -14.47 28.69 14.60
C THR A 581 -15.51 28.98 13.53
N ASN A 582 -16.57 29.71 13.91
CA ASN A 582 -17.65 30.07 13.01
C ASN A 582 -17.19 30.96 11.86
N ASP A 583 -16.30 31.91 12.13
CA ASP A 583 -15.97 32.98 11.17
C ASP A 583 -14.76 32.59 10.33
N THR A 584 -13.73 32.04 10.96
CA THR A 584 -12.42 31.79 10.35
C THR A 584 -12.13 30.31 10.18
N LYS A 585 -11.67 29.92 8.98
CA LYS A 585 -11.07 28.59 8.78
C LYS A 585 -9.74 28.53 9.52
N THR A 586 -9.69 27.77 10.59
CA THR A 586 -8.47 27.56 11.36
C THR A 586 -7.56 26.52 10.69
N MET A 587 -6.32 26.45 11.13
CA MET A 587 -5.39 25.41 10.73
C MET A 587 -5.84 23.98 11.11
N PHE A 588 -6.89 23.80 11.92
CA PHE A 588 -7.43 22.47 12.26
C PHE A 588 -8.73 22.12 11.54
N ASP A 589 -9.30 23.04 10.74
CA ASP A 589 -10.52 22.76 9.99
C ASP A 589 -10.25 21.66 8.94
N PRO A 590 -11.00 20.55 8.93
CA PRO A 590 -10.72 19.39 8.10
C PRO A 590 -11.16 19.57 6.64
N CYS A 591 -11.86 20.65 6.29
CA CYS A 591 -12.39 20.80 4.93
C CYS A 591 -11.30 21.16 3.91
N PRO A 592 -11.55 20.88 2.61
CA PRO A 592 -10.69 21.32 1.53
C PRO A 592 -10.54 22.85 1.42
N ALA A 593 -9.54 23.29 0.66
CA ALA A 593 -9.34 24.71 0.38
C ALA A 593 -10.60 25.34 -0.26
N GLY A 594 -11.01 26.52 0.22
CA GLY A 594 -12.27 27.19 -0.18
C GLY A 594 -13.50 26.74 0.61
N TRP A 595 -13.38 25.72 1.48
CA TRP A 595 -14.46 25.13 2.24
C TRP A 595 -14.13 25.08 3.73
N LYS A 596 -15.15 25.10 4.60
CA LYS A 596 -15.02 24.99 6.06
C LYS A 596 -16.17 24.20 6.68
N ILE A 597 -16.01 23.74 7.90
CA ILE A 597 -17.11 23.16 8.68
C ILE A 597 -18.19 24.25 8.91
N PRO A 598 -19.49 23.92 8.81
CA PRO A 598 -20.57 24.90 8.96
C PRO A 598 -20.58 25.53 10.35
N SER A 599 -20.89 26.82 10.41
CA SER A 599 -21.06 27.54 11.67
C SER A 599 -22.37 27.15 12.38
N SER A 600 -22.49 27.51 13.66
CA SER A 600 -23.76 27.31 14.38
C SER A 600 -24.94 28.10 13.79
N ALA A 601 -24.68 29.12 12.96
CA ALA A 601 -25.73 29.86 12.26
C ALA A 601 -26.45 28.97 11.23
N PHE A 602 -25.70 28.17 10.46
CA PHE A 602 -26.28 27.17 9.54
C PHE A 602 -27.17 26.19 10.30
N ILE A 603 -26.71 25.66 11.43
CA ILE A 603 -27.53 24.75 12.26
C ILE A 603 -28.84 25.42 12.68
N GLY A 604 -28.78 26.68 13.12
CA GLY A 604 -29.97 27.45 13.52
C GLY A 604 -31.04 27.48 12.42
N ASN A 605 -30.61 27.65 11.16
CA ASN A 605 -31.49 27.68 9.99
C ASN A 605 -31.99 26.30 9.56
N MET A 606 -31.22 25.24 9.84
CA MET A 606 -31.55 23.85 9.51
C MET A 606 -32.51 23.20 10.52
N LYS A 607 -32.46 23.63 11.78
CA LYS A 607 -33.20 23.03 12.90
C LYS A 607 -34.71 22.99 12.63
N GLY A 608 -35.33 21.83 12.93
CA GLY A 608 -36.78 21.61 12.79
C GLY A 608 -37.22 21.28 11.37
N TYR A 609 -36.33 21.32 10.39
CA TYR A 609 -36.65 20.93 9.02
C TYR A 609 -36.90 19.42 8.93
N THR A 610 -38.03 19.01 8.35
CA THR A 610 -38.36 17.60 8.11
C THR A 610 -37.67 17.09 6.85
N MET A 611 -36.83 16.07 7.00
CA MET A 611 -36.16 15.43 5.87
C MET A 611 -37.18 14.84 4.89
N GLN A 612 -36.91 14.96 3.59
CA GLN A 612 -37.83 14.51 2.54
C GLN A 612 -37.42 13.15 1.97
N ASN A 613 -38.40 12.39 1.48
CA ASN A 613 -38.19 11.13 0.77
C ASN A 613 -37.29 10.15 1.54
N TRP A 614 -37.51 10.03 2.86
CA TRP A 614 -36.85 9.00 3.65
C TRP A 614 -37.15 7.62 3.07
N ASN A 615 -36.11 6.82 2.95
CA ASN A 615 -36.18 5.50 2.35
C ASN A 615 -35.58 4.46 3.32
N THR A 616 -36.39 3.47 3.69
CA THR A 616 -36.01 2.42 4.64
C THR A 616 -35.02 1.40 4.06
N THR A 617 -34.87 1.33 2.74
CA THR A 617 -33.91 0.45 2.06
C THR A 617 -32.55 1.13 1.94
N THR A 618 -32.52 2.37 1.43
CA THR A 618 -31.27 3.13 1.25
C THR A 618 -30.81 3.82 2.52
N ARG A 619 -31.65 3.88 3.57
CA ARG A 619 -31.37 4.43 4.91
C ARG A 619 -30.80 5.85 4.84
N GLY A 620 -31.47 6.71 4.11
CA GLY A 620 -31.16 8.14 4.08
C GLY A 620 -32.34 8.96 3.61
N ALA A 621 -32.15 10.26 3.54
CA ALA A 621 -33.18 11.20 3.14
C ALA A 621 -32.59 12.45 2.47
N TYR A 622 -33.44 13.20 1.78
CA TYR A 622 -33.07 14.45 1.14
C TYR A 622 -33.33 15.65 2.05
N TYR A 623 -32.30 16.44 2.26
CA TYR A 623 -32.43 17.77 2.85
C TYR A 623 -32.92 18.75 1.80
N ARG A 624 -34.01 19.47 2.10
CA ARG A 624 -34.69 20.41 1.19
C ARG A 624 -34.99 19.87 -0.21
N GLY A 625 -35.14 18.55 -0.32
CA GLY A 625 -35.43 17.86 -1.59
C GLY A 625 -34.26 17.79 -2.56
N VAL A 626 -33.06 18.27 -2.19
CA VAL A 626 -31.92 18.41 -3.10
C VAL A 626 -30.69 17.63 -2.66
N SER A 627 -30.32 17.70 -1.38
CA SER A 627 -29.05 17.15 -0.91
C SER A 627 -29.27 15.83 -0.16
N TRP A 628 -28.67 14.74 -0.62
CA TRP A 628 -28.78 13.44 0.03
C TRP A 628 -27.95 13.38 1.31
N TYR A 629 -28.54 12.91 2.40
CA TYR A 629 -27.86 12.63 3.66
C TYR A 629 -28.01 11.15 4.02
N GLN A 630 -26.87 10.48 4.16
CA GLN A 630 -26.82 9.07 4.55
C GLN A 630 -26.88 8.94 6.07
N TYR A 631 -27.67 7.98 6.58
CA TYR A 631 -27.76 7.73 8.02
C TYR A 631 -26.67 6.74 8.44
N CYS A 632 -25.45 7.23 8.63
CA CYS A 632 -24.24 6.43 8.86
C CYS A 632 -23.81 6.28 10.33
N GLY A 633 -24.58 6.83 11.28
CA GLY A 633 -24.27 6.75 12.71
C GLY A 633 -23.16 7.71 13.14
N TYR A 634 -22.41 7.30 14.17
CA TYR A 634 -21.28 8.04 14.76
C TYR A 634 -20.30 7.10 15.48
N LEU A 635 -19.09 7.58 15.81
CA LEU A 635 -18.20 6.89 16.77
C LEU A 635 -18.42 7.43 18.18
N SER A 636 -18.64 6.53 19.13
CA SER A 636 -18.81 6.85 20.55
C SER A 636 -17.53 7.42 21.17
N TYR A 637 -17.64 8.51 21.94
CA TYR A 637 -16.50 9.07 22.67
C TYR A 637 -15.96 8.14 23.77
N MET A 638 -16.73 7.14 24.21
CA MET A 638 -16.31 6.25 25.30
C MET A 638 -15.40 5.11 24.84
N ASN A 639 -15.56 4.65 23.59
CA ASN A 639 -14.90 3.43 23.11
C ASN A 639 -14.68 3.38 21.59
N ALA A 640 -14.92 4.48 20.87
CA ALA A 640 -14.93 4.56 19.41
C ALA A 640 -15.84 3.51 18.71
N GLY A 641 -16.81 2.93 19.42
CA GLY A 641 -17.79 2.02 18.83
C GLY A 641 -18.81 2.74 17.98
N ILE A 642 -19.33 2.06 16.94
CA ILE A 642 -20.34 2.64 16.05
C ILE A 642 -21.68 2.71 16.78
N GLY A 643 -22.26 3.91 16.84
CA GLY A 643 -23.60 4.16 17.36
C GLY A 643 -24.62 4.36 16.24
N GLU A 644 -25.73 3.61 16.30
CA GLU A 644 -26.92 3.77 15.47
C GLU A 644 -26.71 3.82 13.92
N PRO A 645 -25.88 2.95 13.33
CA PRO A 645 -25.70 2.96 11.87
C PRO A 645 -26.99 2.56 11.16
N GLY A 646 -27.35 3.28 10.10
CA GLY A 646 -28.57 3.10 9.34
C GLY A 646 -29.80 3.77 9.95
N SER A 647 -29.67 4.29 11.17
CA SER A 647 -30.80 4.82 11.95
C SER A 647 -30.72 6.32 12.18
N THR A 648 -29.52 6.89 12.28
CA THR A 648 -29.29 8.34 12.38
C THR A 648 -27.95 8.71 11.73
N SER A 649 -27.67 10.00 11.63
CA SER A 649 -26.30 10.50 11.45
C SER A 649 -26.18 11.84 12.16
N VAL A 650 -24.98 12.08 12.69
CA VAL A 650 -24.65 13.27 13.48
C VAL A 650 -23.52 14.02 12.80
N TYR A 651 -23.66 15.34 12.76
CA TYR A 651 -22.77 16.21 12.02
C TYR A 651 -22.25 17.35 12.88
N TRP A 652 -20.96 17.65 12.74
CA TRP A 652 -20.34 18.76 13.45
C TRP A 652 -20.73 20.12 12.89
N SER A 653 -20.71 21.11 13.79
CA SER A 653 -20.45 22.50 13.43
C SER A 653 -19.13 22.99 14.01
N SER A 654 -18.68 24.13 13.52
CA SER A 654 -17.46 24.78 14.00
C SER A 654 -17.64 25.44 15.37
N ALA A 655 -18.84 25.47 15.93
CA ALA A 655 -19.06 25.93 17.30
C ALA A 655 -18.85 24.76 18.28
N PRO A 656 -18.10 24.94 19.37
CA PRO A 656 -17.84 23.88 20.32
C PRO A 656 -19.15 23.36 20.92
N LEU A 657 -19.21 22.04 21.07
CA LEU A 657 -20.33 21.24 21.59
C LEU A 657 -21.55 21.23 20.69
N LYS A 658 -21.63 22.09 19.66
CA LYS A 658 -22.80 22.21 18.80
C LYS A 658 -22.72 21.25 17.62
N MET A 659 -23.78 20.48 17.46
CA MET A 659 -23.97 19.56 16.33
C MET A 659 -25.40 19.65 15.80
N TYR A 660 -25.62 19.06 14.63
CA TYR A 660 -26.95 18.76 14.11
C TYR A 660 -27.09 17.27 13.80
N GLN A 661 -28.28 16.74 13.99
CA GLN A 661 -28.56 15.31 13.87
C GLN A 661 -29.82 15.06 13.05
N LEU A 662 -29.71 14.11 12.14
CA LEU A 662 -30.83 13.56 11.40
C LEU A 662 -31.63 12.66 12.34
N SER A 663 -32.84 13.08 12.76
CA SER A 663 -33.67 12.21 13.60
C SER A 663 -34.04 10.93 12.85
N GLN A 664 -34.25 9.85 13.62
CA GLN A 664 -34.53 8.52 13.08
C GLN A 664 -35.74 8.53 12.13
N ASN A 665 -35.72 7.65 11.13
CA ASN A 665 -36.83 7.44 10.17
C ASN A 665 -37.28 8.69 9.39
N GLY A 666 -36.34 9.51 8.92
CA GLY A 666 -36.68 10.71 8.15
C GLY A 666 -37.28 11.84 8.98
N GLY A 667 -37.07 11.82 10.29
CA GLY A 667 -37.59 12.83 11.19
C GLY A 667 -36.99 14.23 10.96
N GLN A 668 -37.33 15.14 11.87
CA GLN A 668 -36.82 16.50 11.82
C GLN A 668 -35.33 16.56 12.15
N LEU A 669 -34.63 17.49 11.52
CA LEU A 669 -33.29 17.87 11.94
C LEU A 669 -33.33 18.45 13.34
N SER A 670 -32.54 17.87 14.23
CA SER A 670 -32.38 18.37 15.59
C SER A 670 -31.02 19.03 15.75
N SER A 671 -30.92 19.92 16.73
CA SER A 671 -29.67 20.54 17.15
C SER A 671 -29.48 20.29 18.63
N SER A 672 -28.29 19.91 19.06
CA SER A 672 -28.02 19.65 20.48
C SER A 672 -26.58 19.93 20.87
N ASN A 673 -26.33 19.90 22.17
CA ASN A 673 -24.98 19.86 22.70
C ASN A 673 -24.49 18.41 22.77
N ARG A 674 -23.24 18.17 22.39
CA ARG A 674 -22.58 16.87 22.48
C ARG A 674 -21.10 17.00 22.85
N HIS A 675 -20.62 15.99 23.56
CA HIS A 675 -19.23 15.79 23.95
C HIS A 675 -18.29 15.92 22.75
N LEU A 676 -17.24 16.73 22.85
CA LEU A 676 -16.33 17.00 21.71
C LEU A 676 -15.55 15.76 21.25
N GLY A 677 -15.46 14.74 22.12
CA GLY A 677 -14.77 13.49 21.84
C GLY A 677 -15.55 12.48 20.99
N PHE A 678 -16.81 12.73 20.65
CA PHE A 678 -17.51 11.88 19.68
C PHE A 678 -16.83 11.98 18.32
N GLY A 679 -16.93 10.92 17.52
CA GLY A 679 -16.57 10.96 16.11
C GLY A 679 -17.82 11.22 15.27
N PHE A 680 -18.04 12.46 14.86
CA PHE A 680 -19.12 12.84 13.95
C PHE A 680 -18.58 13.24 12.58
N ILE A 681 -19.43 13.20 11.57
CA ILE A 681 -19.06 13.58 10.20
C ILE A 681 -19.10 15.10 10.03
N GLY A 682 -18.29 15.62 9.11
CA GLY A 682 -18.43 16.98 8.60
C GLY A 682 -19.01 17.00 7.19
N ARG A 683 -19.94 17.91 6.91
CA ARG A 683 -20.32 18.29 5.54
C ARG A 683 -19.97 19.76 5.34
N CYS A 684 -19.07 20.03 4.40
CA CYS A 684 -18.47 21.35 4.29
C CYS A 684 -19.39 22.36 3.62
N VAL A 685 -19.31 23.59 4.10
CA VAL A 685 -19.88 24.78 3.46
C VAL A 685 -18.77 25.62 2.85
N LYS A 686 -19.10 26.37 1.81
CA LYS A 686 -18.17 27.26 1.16
C LYS A 686 -17.82 28.42 2.09
N ILE A 687 -16.55 28.84 2.09
CA ILE A 687 -16.14 30.06 2.79
C ILE A 687 -16.76 31.23 2.04
N GLN A 688 -17.58 32.01 2.73
CA GLN A 688 -18.14 33.23 2.19
C GLN A 688 -17.05 34.29 2.17
N SER A 689 -16.79 34.89 1.01
CA SER A 689 -15.99 36.11 0.97
C SER A 689 -16.75 37.17 1.76
N THR A 690 -16.15 37.69 2.82
CA THR A 690 -16.54 38.99 3.35
C THR A 690 -16.24 40.00 2.24
N ASN A 691 -17.30 40.53 1.62
CA ASN A 691 -17.20 41.63 0.67
C ASN A 691 -16.49 42.83 1.31
#